data_AF-A0A511YQJ8-F1
#
_entry.id   AF-A0A511YQJ8-F1
#
_cell.length_a   1.000
_cell.length_b   1.000
_cell.length_c   1.000
_cell.angle_alpha   90.00
_cell.angle_beta   90.00
_cell.angle_gamma   90.00
#
_symmetry.space_group_name_H-M   'P 1'
#
loop_
_entity.id
_entity.type
_entity.pdbx_description
1 polymer ?
#
loop_
_entity_poly.entity_id
_entity_poly.type
_entity_poly.pdbx_seq_one_letter_code
_entity_poly.pdbx_strand_id
1 'polypeptide(L)'
;MVRKCILYLFILFPVFIFSQKKGFADNKDDLRPGTTTSVSFTIENPDAAIKIYDLQVISASPFIIPLITTGSIEIRSSGKYVYIVPLKLAAETPQGYYTVSLKGREKNTGEQFEKHTEFTVSGKRQITVTVLDAPEFVKAGEIITVAFLLKNTGNVTENLMLESKNAVIDQAAAIVLRAGDEKIIKVMKNTSPDLQKNEFQNVNLSVYDTGNPKESQSAYSSTQVIAINPVEEDLFHRLPVSFSASFIGMQNRGEYQDGFQGEIYGKGSLDKDQKNLVEFRAVTKNPIEFNSFTSYEEYFVNYKRDNIFVHLGDKNYSSSFLTEYARYGRGVEIRVDAEKFSFGGFYNHPRFFRDIRDEFNGYAKYKIAKESEITAGYLYKIPRPENAGLSFSNFRLDSDAHLPYVMGKFKLNKNTEISGEASYSQTAETHGNALMIQTIFNFNKINGNLMYMRTSPEYAGYFNNTSTFNGNFQYQIFNKVNIMANYVHDAKNFQRDTVFLAAPYRKYLQYGIQYRYAKHGSIMLYNGFQRYEDRLMPRKFDYEEKFFRFSLDQQLGIFQINLQGQSGKTDNHLLGFSGNSGFYTATVSFEKFRTSFNVFGSYAVTSRYQLPNQKQVYYGARILSRLSDKTSFSLFYQNNYMPEEYFADRNLFELLFHQQIVPGHEFDLSGRYALQRGELENKDFIFSLRYTLRLNVPIQKKAEYTGLYGNISNLGVKKVDGIRLMLGNHLSVTDRNGNFVFKNIVPGDYFLEIDRSTIHINDIANVTLPAALHLGNQENIYNFGLTEAAAIHGRIEYSETGAESFVHIPAAKDKKKKENLIVEASDGELTYRKIVALGAYFDFTYLRPGEWKVKIYRNGLDKKYKIPVEHYDLHLQPAEAKKIIFNVVKQQTEIRYQQESIRVSYNECTKQR
;
A
#
# COMPACT_ATOMS: atom_id res chain seq x y z
N MET A 1 -20.46 -41.59 12.06
CA MET A 1 -19.61 -42.17 13.13
C MET A 1 -19.04 -43.55 12.80
N VAL A 2 -19.59 -44.30 11.83
CA VAL A 2 -19.10 -45.65 11.44
C VAL A 2 -17.89 -45.64 10.48
N ARG A 3 -17.54 -44.48 9.90
CA ARG A 3 -16.36 -44.35 9.00
C ARG A 3 -15.02 -44.10 9.72
N LYS A 4 -15.02 -43.88 11.05
CA LYS A 4 -13.79 -43.72 11.86
C LYS A 4 -13.40 -44.97 12.68
N CYS A 5 -14.25 -45.99 12.79
CA CYS A 5 -13.87 -47.27 13.43
C CYS A 5 -13.21 -48.27 12.46
N ILE A 6 -13.48 -48.17 11.15
CA ILE A 6 -12.92 -49.08 10.13
C ILE A 6 -11.47 -48.72 9.78
N LEU A 7 -11.02 -47.50 10.05
CA LEU A 7 -9.61 -47.09 9.89
C LEU A 7 -8.72 -47.52 11.06
N TYR A 8 -9.30 -47.71 12.26
CA TYR A 8 -8.58 -48.24 13.43
C TYR A 8 -8.51 -49.78 13.45
N LEU A 9 -9.40 -50.47 12.74
CA LEU A 9 -9.35 -51.93 12.58
C LEU A 9 -8.29 -52.40 11.55
N PHE A 10 -7.80 -51.51 10.69
CA PHE A 10 -6.70 -51.78 9.74
C PHE A 10 -5.31 -51.38 10.27
N ILE A 11 -5.23 -50.78 11.47
CA ILE A 11 -3.97 -50.37 12.11
C ILE A 11 -3.58 -51.32 13.27
N LEU A 12 -4.42 -52.32 13.61
CA LEU A 12 -4.18 -53.19 14.76
C LEU A 12 -3.97 -54.69 14.49
N PHE A 13 -3.99 -55.18 13.25
CA PHE A 13 -3.52 -56.54 12.91
C PHE A 13 -3.04 -56.56 11.45
N PRO A 14 -1.72 -56.73 11.21
CA PRO A 14 -1.22 -58.08 10.97
C PRO A 14 0.14 -58.30 11.66
N VAL A 15 0.10 -58.86 12.87
CA VAL A 15 1.15 -59.77 13.34
C VAL A 15 0.50 -61.13 13.40
N PHE A 16 1.21 -62.15 12.95
CA PHE A 16 0.78 -63.52 12.64
C PHE A 16 0.36 -63.73 11.17
N ILE A 17 1.16 -64.57 10.51
CA ILE A 17 1.09 -65.02 9.10
C ILE A 17 1.83 -64.12 8.10
N PHE A 18 3.15 -63.95 8.33
CA PHE A 18 4.17 -64.09 7.28
C PHE A 18 5.43 -64.65 7.93
N SER A 19 5.34 -65.93 8.33
CA SER A 19 6.50 -66.78 8.53
C SER A 19 7.10 -67.09 7.16
N GLN A 20 7.98 -66.23 6.68
CA GLN A 20 8.96 -66.57 5.66
C GLN A 20 10.34 -66.23 6.21
N LYS A 21 11.20 -67.26 6.23
CA LYS A 21 12.64 -67.18 6.52
C LYS A 21 13.26 -66.02 5.76
N LYS A 22 13.47 -64.87 6.42
CA LYS A 22 14.42 -63.85 6.00
C LYS A 22 15.63 -63.94 6.93
N GLY A 23 16.78 -64.26 6.35
CA GLY A 23 18.06 -64.27 7.04
C GLY A 23 18.32 -62.90 7.67
N PHE A 24 18.92 -62.92 8.86
CA PHE A 24 19.15 -61.77 9.73
C PHE A 24 20.22 -60.77 9.22
N ALA A 25 20.43 -60.65 7.90
CA ALA A 25 21.67 -60.10 7.36
C ALA A 25 21.58 -59.23 6.08
N ASP A 26 20.42 -58.68 5.68
CA ASP A 26 20.38 -57.98 4.37
C ASP A 26 19.45 -56.76 4.22
N ASN A 27 19.17 -56.01 5.30
CA ASN A 27 18.67 -54.64 5.16
C ASN A 27 19.83 -53.66 5.31
N LYS A 28 20.19 -52.98 4.21
CA LYS A 28 21.03 -51.77 4.26
C LYS A 28 20.22 -50.67 4.94
N ASP A 29 20.37 -50.55 6.26
CA ASP A 29 19.64 -49.56 7.05
C ASP A 29 20.18 -48.15 6.77
N ASP A 30 19.30 -47.25 6.29
CA ASP A 30 19.56 -45.82 6.21
C ASP A 30 19.51 -45.21 7.62
N LEU A 31 20.68 -44.93 8.20
CA LEU A 31 20.82 -44.40 9.54
C LEU A 31 20.75 -42.86 9.51
N ARG A 32 20.17 -42.27 10.56
CA ARG A 32 20.07 -40.80 10.70
C ARG A 32 21.24 -40.25 11.52
N PRO A 33 21.92 -39.19 11.06
CA PRO A 33 22.97 -38.54 11.84
C PRO A 33 22.41 -37.97 13.16
N GLY A 34 23.26 -37.89 14.19
CA GLY A 34 22.88 -37.38 15.51
C GLY A 34 22.02 -38.33 16.36
N THR A 35 21.86 -39.59 15.94
CA THR A 35 21.11 -40.61 16.68
C THR A 35 22.04 -41.71 17.22
N THR A 36 21.56 -42.41 18.25
CA THR A 36 22.16 -43.68 18.69
C THR A 36 21.40 -44.81 18.06
N THR A 37 22.09 -45.68 17.35
CA THR A 37 21.55 -46.83 16.63
C THR A 37 22.38 -48.08 16.96
N SER A 38 22.12 -49.23 16.34
CA SER A 38 22.88 -50.45 16.54
C SER A 38 23.06 -51.22 15.25
N VAL A 39 24.23 -51.85 15.08
CA VAL A 39 24.51 -52.79 13.99
C VAL A 39 24.75 -54.19 14.57
N SER A 40 24.39 -55.24 13.83
CA SER A 40 24.50 -56.61 14.32
C SER A 40 25.47 -57.45 13.50
N PHE A 41 26.38 -58.16 14.18
CA PHE A 41 27.30 -59.12 13.58
C PHE A 41 26.86 -60.54 13.94
N THR A 42 26.65 -61.40 12.94
CA THR A 42 26.39 -62.83 13.19
C THR A 42 27.72 -63.57 13.23
N ILE A 43 28.04 -64.24 14.34
CA ILE A 43 29.26 -65.03 14.55
C ILE A 43 28.84 -66.49 14.72
N GLU A 44 29.51 -67.39 14.03
CA GLU A 44 29.16 -68.81 14.01
C GLU A 44 30.34 -69.61 14.52
N ASN A 45 30.09 -70.56 15.43
CA ASN A 45 31.10 -71.51 15.88
C ASN A 45 30.86 -72.85 15.16
N PRO A 46 31.61 -73.16 14.09
CA PRO A 46 31.44 -74.40 13.34
C PRO A 46 32.02 -75.62 14.08
N ASP A 47 32.76 -75.43 15.17
CA ASP A 47 33.50 -76.50 15.84
C ASP A 47 32.67 -77.22 16.92
N ALA A 48 33.09 -78.45 17.23
CA ALA A 48 32.43 -79.33 18.18
C ALA A 48 32.59 -78.90 19.66
N ALA A 49 33.52 -77.98 19.95
CA ALA A 49 33.83 -77.47 21.28
C ALA A 49 33.28 -76.05 21.50
N ILE A 50 33.04 -75.68 22.75
CA ILE A 50 32.66 -74.32 23.12
C ILE A 50 33.85 -73.38 22.87
N LYS A 51 33.62 -72.28 22.14
CA LYS A 51 34.63 -71.24 21.89
C LYS A 51 34.28 -69.95 22.62
N ILE A 52 35.30 -69.33 23.22
CA ILE A 52 35.17 -68.01 23.86
C ILE A 52 35.98 -67.01 23.04
N TYR A 53 35.31 -66.00 22.52
CA TYR A 53 35.92 -64.94 21.72
C TYR A 53 35.99 -63.63 22.49
N ASP A 54 37.18 -63.04 22.56
CA ASP A 54 37.36 -61.64 22.90
C ASP A 54 37.14 -60.80 21.63
N LEU A 55 36.22 -59.86 21.71
CA LEU A 55 35.76 -59.03 20.60
C LEU A 55 36.30 -57.61 20.75
N GLN A 56 36.66 -57.01 19.62
CA GLN A 56 37.01 -55.60 19.50
C GLN A 56 36.28 -54.99 18.31
N VAL A 57 35.62 -53.85 18.52
CA VAL A 57 34.91 -53.12 17.47
C VAL A 57 35.77 -51.95 17.00
N ILE A 58 35.92 -51.82 15.69
CA ILE A 58 36.64 -50.72 15.05
C ILE A 58 35.71 -50.03 14.05
N SER A 59 35.62 -48.71 14.14
CA SER A 59 34.86 -47.88 13.20
C SER A 59 35.80 -47.23 12.19
N ALA A 60 35.41 -47.19 10.91
CA ALA A 60 36.18 -46.54 9.85
C ALA A 60 36.15 -44.99 9.89
N SER A 61 35.30 -44.39 10.74
CA SER A 61 35.15 -42.94 10.84
C SER A 61 35.20 -42.47 12.30
N PRO A 62 35.91 -41.36 12.61
CA PRO A 62 35.91 -40.78 13.95
C PRO A 62 34.54 -40.21 14.36
N PHE A 63 33.63 -39.96 13.40
CA PHE A 63 32.28 -39.46 13.65
C PHE A 63 31.28 -40.57 14.02
N ILE A 64 31.71 -41.83 14.02
CA ILE A 64 30.90 -43.00 14.33
C ILE A 64 31.58 -43.71 15.49
N ILE A 65 30.99 -43.58 16.68
CA ILE A 65 31.59 -44.05 17.93
C ILE A 65 30.85 -45.32 18.36
N PRO A 66 31.51 -46.50 18.36
CA PRO A 66 30.97 -47.68 19.02
C PRO A 66 30.92 -47.42 20.53
N LEU A 67 29.74 -47.61 21.13
CA LEU A 67 29.59 -47.45 22.59
C LEU A 67 30.12 -48.67 23.36
N ILE A 68 30.28 -49.80 22.67
CA ILE A 68 30.93 -51.01 23.18
C ILE A 68 32.11 -51.31 22.25
N THR A 69 33.33 -51.03 22.72
CA THR A 69 34.56 -51.20 21.93
C THR A 69 35.21 -52.56 22.14
N THR A 70 34.94 -53.21 23.27
CA THR A 70 35.42 -54.56 23.59
C THR A 70 34.32 -55.37 24.28
N GLY A 71 34.37 -56.69 24.13
CA GLY A 71 33.43 -57.61 24.80
C GLY A 71 33.94 -59.05 24.75
N SER A 72 33.28 -59.96 25.46
CA SER A 72 33.59 -61.40 25.35
C SER A 72 32.31 -62.20 25.21
N ILE A 73 32.29 -63.16 24.28
CA ILE A 73 31.13 -64.02 24.07
C ILE A 73 31.54 -65.49 24.10
N GLU A 74 30.65 -66.32 24.64
CA GLU A 74 30.77 -67.78 24.62
C GLU A 74 29.77 -68.33 23.60
N ILE A 75 30.26 -69.08 22.61
CA ILE A 75 29.41 -69.69 21.57
C ILE A 75 29.53 -71.20 21.70
N ARG A 76 28.40 -71.85 21.99
CA ARG A 76 28.30 -73.31 22.05
C ARG A 76 28.56 -73.94 20.68
N SER A 77 28.95 -75.21 20.70
CA SER A 77 29.22 -76.04 19.51
C SER A 77 28.11 -75.94 18.47
N SER A 78 28.47 -75.74 17.20
CA SER A 78 27.55 -75.55 16.07
C SER A 78 26.52 -74.41 16.25
N GLY A 79 26.79 -73.46 17.17
CA GLY A 79 25.89 -72.36 17.52
C GLY A 79 26.14 -71.10 16.70
N LYS A 80 25.10 -70.28 16.52
CA LYS A 80 25.18 -68.93 15.97
C LYS A 80 24.87 -67.91 17.07
N TYR A 81 25.67 -66.85 17.15
CA TYR A 81 25.49 -65.76 18.11
C TYR A 81 25.41 -64.42 17.36
N VAL A 82 24.39 -63.61 17.65
CA VAL A 82 24.25 -62.26 17.08
C VAL A 82 24.78 -61.24 18.09
N TYR A 83 25.92 -60.64 17.77
CA TYR A 83 26.54 -59.61 18.59
C TYR A 83 26.07 -58.22 18.12
N ILE A 84 25.36 -57.51 18.99
CA ILE A 84 24.81 -56.18 18.69
C ILE A 84 25.77 -55.12 19.21
N VAL A 85 26.21 -54.24 18.31
CA VAL A 85 27.08 -53.11 18.62
C VAL A 85 26.28 -51.82 18.54
N PRO A 86 26.00 -51.16 19.67
CA PRO A 86 25.41 -49.83 19.65
C PRO A 86 26.42 -48.78 19.16
N LEU A 87 26.00 -47.97 18.18
CA LEU A 87 26.77 -46.91 17.55
C LEU A 87 26.15 -45.55 17.87
N LYS A 88 26.97 -44.58 18.25
CA LYS A 88 26.59 -43.17 18.29
C LYS A 88 27.11 -42.48 17.04
N LEU A 89 26.20 -41.99 16.20
CA LEU A 89 26.55 -41.18 15.03
C LEU A 89 26.53 -39.71 15.45
N ALA A 90 27.63 -39.00 15.20
CA ALA A 90 27.67 -37.55 15.38
C ALA A 90 26.63 -36.86 14.47
N ALA A 91 26.22 -35.64 14.82
CA ALA A 91 25.22 -34.91 14.02
C ALA A 91 25.80 -34.45 12.67
N GLU A 92 27.12 -34.23 12.66
CA GLU A 92 27.95 -33.79 11.56
C GLU A 92 28.48 -34.94 10.70
N THR A 93 28.14 -36.21 10.99
CA THR A 93 28.57 -37.36 10.17
C THR A 93 28.11 -37.17 8.72
N PRO A 94 29.02 -37.03 7.74
CA PRO A 94 28.65 -36.76 6.36
C PRO A 94 27.72 -37.82 5.78
N GLN A 95 26.90 -37.44 4.80
CA GLN A 95 26.12 -38.41 4.04
C GLN A 95 27.06 -39.34 3.26
N GLY A 96 26.85 -40.65 3.35
CA GLY A 96 27.69 -41.62 2.65
C GLY A 96 27.58 -43.05 3.17
N TYR A 97 28.41 -43.92 2.60
CA TYR A 97 28.54 -45.32 3.03
C TYR A 97 29.63 -45.45 4.08
N TYR A 98 29.33 -46.17 5.15
CA TYR A 98 30.25 -46.40 6.26
C TYR A 98 30.29 -47.88 6.63
N THR A 99 31.42 -48.30 7.18
CA THR A 99 31.66 -49.67 7.59
C THR A 99 32.13 -49.70 9.04
N VAL A 100 31.58 -50.64 9.81
CA VAL A 100 32.08 -51.00 11.14
C VAL A 100 32.58 -52.43 11.11
N SER A 101 33.76 -52.66 11.68
CA SER A 101 34.44 -53.95 11.71
C SER A 101 34.42 -54.53 13.11
N LEU A 102 34.09 -55.80 13.23
CA LEU A 102 34.20 -56.59 14.45
C LEU A 102 35.36 -57.57 14.30
N LYS A 103 36.39 -57.41 15.11
CA LYS A 103 37.51 -58.35 15.24
C LYS A 103 37.26 -59.25 16.44
N GLY A 104 37.36 -60.57 16.25
CA GLY A 104 37.27 -61.54 17.33
C GLY A 104 38.54 -62.37 17.43
N ARG A 105 38.99 -62.64 18.65
CA ARG A 105 40.12 -63.53 18.96
C ARG A 105 39.68 -64.62 19.93
N GLU A 106 39.87 -65.88 19.57
CA GLU A 106 39.55 -67.03 20.42
C GLU A 106 40.61 -67.18 21.53
N LYS A 107 40.18 -67.42 22.78
CA LYS A 107 41.04 -67.37 23.97
C LYS A 107 42.06 -68.51 24.10
N ASN A 108 41.74 -69.70 23.58
CA ASN A 108 42.52 -70.92 23.78
C ASN A 108 43.42 -71.25 22.59
N THR A 109 42.97 -71.01 21.35
CA THR A 109 43.69 -71.30 20.11
C THR A 109 44.37 -70.07 19.52
N GLY A 110 43.91 -68.87 19.90
CA GLY A 110 44.40 -67.61 19.37
C GLY A 110 43.89 -67.28 17.96
N GLU A 111 42.99 -68.08 17.39
CA GLU A 111 42.37 -67.84 16.08
C GLU A 111 41.66 -66.48 16.03
N GLN A 112 41.83 -65.76 14.93
CA GLN A 112 41.24 -64.43 14.72
C GLN A 112 40.28 -64.43 13.54
N PHE A 113 39.22 -63.63 13.64
CA PHE A 113 38.35 -63.31 12.53
C PHE A 113 38.04 -61.81 12.50
N GLU A 114 37.70 -61.30 11.33
CA GLU A 114 37.17 -59.96 11.14
C GLU A 114 35.87 -60.04 10.32
N LYS A 115 34.82 -59.37 10.79
CA LYS A 115 33.56 -59.21 10.05
C LYS A 115 33.26 -57.74 9.84
N HIS A 116 32.70 -57.41 8.69
CA HIS A 116 32.33 -56.04 8.34
C HIS A 116 30.81 -55.93 8.17
N THR A 117 30.23 -54.83 8.60
CA THR A 117 28.84 -54.44 8.29
C THR A 117 28.84 -53.06 7.67
N GLU A 118 28.20 -52.92 6.52
CA GLU A 118 28.02 -51.66 5.81
C GLU A 118 26.65 -51.07 6.12
N PHE A 119 26.60 -49.75 6.27
CA PHE A 119 25.36 -48.99 6.38
C PHE A 119 25.51 -47.62 5.73
N THR A 120 24.38 -46.98 5.45
CA THR A 120 24.34 -45.66 4.79
C THR A 120 23.87 -44.61 5.80
N VAL A 121 24.55 -43.47 5.86
CA VAL A 121 24.10 -42.31 6.62
C VAL A 121 23.32 -41.40 5.69
N SER A 122 22.05 -41.15 6.04
CA SER A 122 21.14 -40.30 5.27
C SER A 122 21.50 -38.81 5.36
N GLY A 123 21.29 -38.10 4.25
CA GLY A 123 21.51 -36.65 4.17
C GLY A 123 20.38 -35.86 4.83
N LYS A 124 20.73 -34.93 5.71
CA LYS A 124 19.85 -33.98 6.38
C LYS A 124 20.33 -32.56 6.05
N ARG A 125 19.56 -31.86 5.23
CA ARG A 125 19.79 -30.45 4.87
C ARG A 125 19.19 -29.53 5.92
N GLN A 126 19.98 -28.60 6.48
CA GLN A 126 19.46 -27.63 7.45
C GLN A 126 20.34 -26.38 7.54
N ILE A 127 19.89 -25.28 6.96
CA ILE A 127 20.56 -23.98 7.00
C ILE A 127 19.83 -23.03 7.97
N THR A 128 20.59 -22.23 8.71
CA THR A 128 20.06 -21.17 9.57
C THR A 128 20.72 -19.83 9.24
N VAL A 129 19.90 -18.78 9.11
CA VAL A 129 20.35 -17.39 8.93
C VAL A 129 19.85 -16.58 10.13
N THR A 130 20.75 -15.90 10.82
CA THR A 130 20.41 -15.06 11.98
C THR A 130 21.13 -13.71 11.91
N VAL A 131 20.55 -12.68 12.53
CA VAL A 131 21.24 -11.38 12.66
C VAL A 131 22.29 -11.51 13.76
N LEU A 132 23.55 -11.24 13.43
CA LEU A 132 24.66 -11.26 14.38
C LEU A 132 24.88 -9.87 14.97
N ASP A 133 24.91 -8.85 14.12
CA ASP A 133 25.14 -7.46 14.50
C ASP A 133 24.39 -6.52 13.54
N ALA A 134 23.73 -5.51 14.10
CA ALA A 134 23.03 -4.50 13.34
C ALA A 134 22.94 -3.19 14.13
N PRO A 135 23.16 -2.04 13.49
CA PRO A 135 22.94 -0.76 14.14
C PRO A 135 21.45 -0.55 14.38
N GLU A 136 21.09 -0.15 15.60
CA GLU A 136 19.72 0.25 15.93
C GLU A 136 19.37 1.60 15.25
N PHE A 137 20.36 2.49 15.14
CA PHE A 137 20.20 3.81 14.52
C PHE A 137 21.39 4.19 13.64
N VAL A 138 21.12 4.95 12.58
CA VAL A 138 22.12 5.48 11.64
C VAL A 138 21.75 6.92 11.24
N LYS A 139 22.74 7.80 11.02
CA LYS A 139 22.49 9.17 10.55
C LYS A 139 22.17 9.17 9.05
N ALA A 140 21.21 9.99 8.62
CA ALA A 140 20.91 10.13 7.19
C ALA A 140 22.17 10.49 6.38
N GLY A 141 22.43 9.72 5.30
CA GLY A 141 23.64 9.80 4.49
C GLY A 141 24.71 8.76 4.84
N GLU A 142 24.62 8.10 6.00
CA GLU A 142 25.50 6.98 6.37
C GLU A 142 25.00 5.64 5.81
N ILE A 143 25.87 4.63 5.89
CA ILE A 143 25.59 3.28 5.38
C ILE A 143 25.13 2.38 6.52
N ILE A 144 23.97 1.77 6.38
CA ILE A 144 23.52 0.72 7.28
C ILE A 144 24.32 -0.55 6.94
N THR A 145 25.08 -1.06 7.90
CA THR A 145 25.86 -2.30 7.76
C THR A 145 25.30 -3.36 8.72
N VAL A 146 24.80 -4.46 8.19
CA VAL A 146 24.25 -5.58 8.98
C VAL A 146 25.09 -6.82 8.74
N ALA A 147 25.52 -7.47 9.82
CA ALA A 147 26.18 -8.75 9.78
C ALA A 147 25.18 -9.88 10.08
N PHE A 148 25.05 -10.82 9.15
CA PHE A 148 24.26 -12.03 9.31
C PHE A 148 25.16 -13.24 9.54
N LEU A 149 24.81 -14.08 10.51
CA LEU A 149 25.44 -15.38 10.72
C LEU A 149 24.68 -16.44 9.92
N LEU A 150 25.35 -17.01 8.94
CA LEU A 150 24.88 -18.14 8.15
C LEU A 150 25.57 -19.42 8.65
N LYS A 151 24.81 -20.44 9.01
CA LYS A 151 25.34 -21.70 9.52
C LYS A 151 24.69 -22.91 8.88
N ASN A 152 25.51 -23.89 8.52
CA ASN A 152 25.04 -25.19 8.09
C ASN A 152 24.95 -26.14 9.28
N THR A 153 23.72 -26.36 9.75
CA THR A 153 23.41 -27.31 10.84
C THR A 153 23.03 -28.70 10.33
N GLY A 154 23.09 -28.92 9.02
CA GLY A 154 22.94 -30.20 8.37
C GLY A 154 24.24 -31.00 8.29
N ASN A 155 24.17 -32.19 7.72
CA ASN A 155 25.33 -33.08 7.49
C ASN A 155 25.71 -33.21 6.01
N VAL A 156 25.19 -32.32 5.16
CA VAL A 156 25.45 -32.28 3.71
C VAL A 156 26.08 -30.92 3.37
N THR A 157 27.03 -30.92 2.44
CA THR A 157 27.59 -29.68 1.87
C THR A 157 26.57 -29.05 0.93
N GLU A 158 26.23 -27.78 1.16
CA GLU A 158 25.21 -27.05 0.39
C GLU A 158 25.83 -26.01 -0.54
N ASN A 159 25.24 -25.81 -1.72
CA ASN A 159 25.63 -24.81 -2.71
C ASN A 159 24.60 -23.68 -2.70
N LEU A 160 24.89 -22.65 -1.91
CA LEU A 160 23.94 -21.60 -1.54
C LEU A 160 24.09 -20.37 -2.43
N MET A 161 22.97 -19.76 -2.76
CA MET A 161 22.87 -18.44 -3.37
C MET A 161 22.35 -17.43 -2.34
N LEU A 162 23.01 -16.28 -2.26
CA LEU A 162 22.70 -15.16 -1.38
C LEU A 162 21.97 -14.08 -2.18
N GLU A 163 20.85 -13.58 -1.65
CA GLU A 163 20.06 -12.53 -2.27
C GLU A 163 19.62 -11.50 -1.23
N SER A 164 19.65 -10.22 -1.61
CA SER A 164 19.02 -9.12 -0.87
C SER A 164 18.16 -8.31 -1.82
N LYS A 165 16.97 -7.89 -1.36
CA LYS A 165 16.01 -7.18 -2.23
C LYS A 165 16.27 -5.69 -2.33
N ASN A 166 16.94 -5.13 -1.33
CA ASN A 166 17.04 -3.69 -1.14
C ASN A 166 18.41 -3.23 -0.62
N ALA A 167 19.42 -4.10 -0.66
CA ALA A 167 20.77 -3.85 -0.16
C ALA A 167 21.82 -4.63 -0.98
N VAL A 168 23.10 -4.29 -0.78
CA VAL A 168 24.25 -4.87 -1.48
C VAL A 168 24.98 -5.84 -0.56
N ILE A 169 25.33 -7.02 -1.07
CA ILE A 169 26.08 -8.05 -0.33
C ILE A 169 27.57 -7.84 -0.60
N ASP A 170 28.38 -7.80 0.45
CA ASP A 170 29.84 -7.51 0.40
C ASP A 170 30.70 -8.70 -0.11
N GLN A 171 30.06 -9.75 -0.63
CA GLN A 171 30.72 -11.00 -1.03
C GLN A 171 30.06 -11.60 -2.28
N ALA A 172 30.71 -12.61 -2.86
CA ALA A 172 30.15 -13.38 -3.97
C ALA A 172 28.78 -13.95 -3.60
N ALA A 173 27.81 -13.82 -4.52
CA ALA A 173 26.45 -14.29 -4.32
C ALA A 173 26.35 -15.81 -4.16
N ALA A 174 27.25 -16.58 -4.78
CA ALA A 174 27.30 -18.03 -4.63
C ALA A 174 28.38 -18.44 -3.62
N ILE A 175 28.01 -19.30 -2.66
CA ILE A 175 28.92 -19.84 -1.65
C ILE A 175 28.70 -21.34 -1.46
N VAL A 176 29.76 -22.05 -1.08
CA VAL A 176 29.70 -23.46 -0.68
C VAL A 176 29.94 -23.53 0.83
N LEU A 177 29.05 -24.21 1.56
CA LEU A 177 29.12 -24.32 3.01
C LEU A 177 29.08 -25.79 3.43
N ARG A 178 30.17 -26.32 4.02
CA ARG A 178 30.22 -27.71 4.45
C ARG A 178 29.38 -27.93 5.71
N ALA A 179 29.09 -29.18 6.02
CA ALA A 179 28.40 -29.54 7.26
C ALA A 179 29.13 -28.97 8.49
N GLY A 180 28.40 -28.25 9.35
CA GLY A 180 28.95 -27.62 10.55
C GLY A 180 29.64 -26.27 10.33
N ASP A 181 29.94 -25.88 9.08
CA ASP A 181 30.58 -24.61 8.78
C ASP A 181 29.64 -23.41 9.06
N GLU A 182 30.23 -22.31 9.48
CA GLU A 182 29.55 -21.03 9.66
C GLU A 182 30.29 -19.90 8.95
N LYS A 183 29.53 -18.90 8.50
CA LYS A 183 30.06 -17.76 7.73
C LYS A 183 29.30 -16.49 8.08
N ILE A 184 30.02 -15.39 8.26
CA ILE A 184 29.45 -14.06 8.46
C ILE A 184 29.29 -13.37 7.12
N ILE A 185 28.08 -12.94 6.81
CA ILE A 185 27.71 -12.23 5.58
C ILE A 185 27.37 -10.78 5.95
N LYS A 186 28.12 -9.83 5.39
CA LYS A 186 27.85 -8.40 5.56
C LYS A 186 26.96 -7.89 4.42
N VAL A 187 25.91 -7.17 4.78
CA VAL A 187 24.96 -6.55 3.86
C VAL A 187 24.89 -5.06 4.15
N MET A 188 25.06 -4.25 3.11
CA MET A 188 25.18 -2.80 3.18
C MET A 188 24.04 -2.10 2.44
N LYS A 189 23.48 -1.06 3.05
CA LYS A 189 22.42 -0.25 2.45
C LYS A 189 22.72 1.24 2.62
N ASN A 190 22.76 1.97 1.51
CA ASN A 190 22.97 3.42 1.52
C ASN A 190 21.69 4.14 1.94
N THR A 191 21.83 5.14 2.82
CA THR A 191 20.74 6.04 3.19
C THR A 191 20.88 7.39 2.48
N SER A 192 19.76 8.08 2.23
CA SER A 192 19.79 9.41 1.60
C SER A 192 20.11 10.49 2.63
N PRO A 193 21.01 11.44 2.34
CA PRO A 193 21.25 12.60 3.20
C PRO A 193 20.06 13.59 3.22
N ASP A 194 19.20 13.56 2.20
CA ASP A 194 18.04 14.46 2.05
C ASP A 194 16.78 13.94 2.77
N LEU A 195 16.96 13.00 3.69
CA LEU A 195 15.86 12.41 4.45
C LEU A 195 15.16 13.50 5.29
N GLN A 196 13.89 13.75 4.99
CA GLN A 196 13.10 14.82 5.61
C GLN A 196 12.53 14.47 6.99
N LYS A 197 12.43 13.18 7.31
CA LYS A 197 11.89 12.68 8.58
C LYS A 197 12.53 11.36 8.98
N ASN A 198 12.57 11.08 10.27
CA ASN A 198 13.09 9.81 10.77
C ASN A 198 12.23 8.65 10.22
N GLU A 199 12.86 7.58 9.76
CA GLU A 199 12.17 6.41 9.22
C GLU A 199 12.89 5.11 9.56
N PHE A 200 12.16 4.00 9.56
CA PHE A 200 12.75 2.67 9.68
C PHE A 200 13.12 2.12 8.31
N GLN A 201 14.37 1.72 8.16
CA GLN A 201 14.85 1.03 6.98
C GLN A 201 15.21 -0.42 7.31
N ASN A 202 14.59 -1.34 6.58
CA ASN A 202 14.86 -2.76 6.73
C ASN A 202 15.98 -3.20 5.78
N VAL A 203 16.84 -4.08 6.25
CA VAL A 203 17.86 -4.80 5.48
C VAL A 203 17.59 -6.30 5.61
N ASN A 204 17.58 -7.02 4.49
CA ASN A 204 17.31 -8.45 4.48
C ASN A 204 18.44 -9.24 3.83
N LEU A 205 18.61 -10.47 4.29
CA LEU A 205 19.39 -11.51 3.62
C LEU A 205 18.52 -12.74 3.44
N SER A 206 18.41 -13.20 2.20
CA SER A 206 17.78 -14.46 1.83
C SER A 206 18.83 -15.43 1.30
N VAL A 207 18.74 -16.68 1.71
CA VAL A 207 19.69 -17.74 1.33
C VAL A 207 18.90 -18.97 0.88
N TYR A 208 19.22 -19.51 -0.28
CA TYR A 208 18.59 -20.72 -0.82
C TYR A 208 19.59 -21.60 -1.54
N ASP A 209 19.32 -22.91 -1.61
CA ASP A 209 20.15 -23.85 -2.37
C ASP A 209 19.85 -23.74 -3.87
N THR A 210 20.89 -23.78 -4.70
CA THR A 210 20.80 -23.68 -6.16
C THR A 210 19.97 -24.80 -6.80
N GLY A 211 19.92 -25.99 -6.19
CA GLY A 211 19.11 -27.13 -6.64
C GLY A 211 17.67 -27.11 -6.13
N ASN A 212 17.38 -26.34 -5.07
CA ASN A 212 16.03 -26.27 -4.49
C ASN A 212 15.68 -24.84 -4.03
N PRO A 213 15.42 -23.92 -4.97
CA PRO A 213 15.18 -22.50 -4.67
C PRO A 213 13.88 -22.23 -3.88
N LYS A 214 13.00 -23.24 -3.70
CA LYS A 214 11.76 -23.10 -2.91
C LYS A 214 12.00 -23.16 -1.41
N GLU A 215 13.15 -23.66 -0.96
CA GLU A 215 13.51 -23.76 0.46
C GLU A 215 14.44 -22.60 0.86
N SER A 216 13.93 -21.37 0.82
CA SER A 216 14.68 -20.18 1.21
C SER A 216 14.59 -19.89 2.71
N GLN A 217 15.72 -19.54 3.32
CA GLN A 217 15.79 -18.99 4.67
C GLN A 217 16.07 -17.49 4.59
N SER A 218 15.39 -16.69 5.40
CA SER A 218 15.57 -15.23 5.40
C SER A 218 15.67 -14.67 6.82
N ALA A 219 16.52 -13.67 6.99
CA ALA A 219 16.59 -12.86 8.19
C ALA A 219 16.49 -11.38 7.83
N TYR A 220 15.96 -10.58 8.76
CA TYR A 220 15.72 -9.15 8.58
C TYR A 220 16.24 -8.39 9.79
N SER A 221 16.80 -7.21 9.55
CA SER A 221 17.08 -6.22 10.57
C SER A 221 16.41 -4.90 10.22
N SER A 222 15.98 -4.15 11.23
CA SER A 222 15.37 -2.83 11.10
C SER A 222 16.25 -1.80 11.81
N THR A 223 16.65 -0.77 11.07
CA THR A 223 17.48 0.32 11.58
C THR A 223 16.72 1.63 11.42
N GLN A 224 16.65 2.43 12.48
CA GLN A 224 16.03 3.75 12.41
C GLN A 224 17.03 4.78 11.87
N VAL A 225 16.69 5.39 10.74
CA VAL A 225 17.51 6.44 10.12
C VAL A 225 17.07 7.79 10.66
N ILE A 226 18.00 8.54 11.27
CA ILE A 226 17.75 9.85 11.87
C ILE A 226 18.02 10.93 10.82
N ALA A 227 16.99 11.72 10.51
CA ALA A 227 17.07 12.85 9.60
C ALA A 227 17.99 13.94 10.16
N ILE A 228 18.90 14.44 9.33
CA ILE A 228 19.82 15.54 9.70
C ILE A 228 19.20 16.92 9.51
N ASN A 229 18.27 17.05 8.55
CA ASN A 229 17.60 18.29 8.21
C ASN A 229 16.08 18.05 8.13
N PRO A 230 15.40 17.84 9.28
CA PRO A 230 13.97 17.62 9.27
C PRO A 230 13.23 18.85 8.70
N VAL A 231 12.19 18.59 7.89
CA VAL A 231 11.32 19.61 7.29
C VAL A 231 10.04 19.73 8.11
N GLU A 232 9.45 20.93 8.17
CA GLU A 232 8.17 21.15 8.84
C GLU A 232 7.03 20.44 8.11
N GLU A 233 6.18 19.76 8.87
CA GLU A 233 4.96 19.16 8.34
C GLU A 233 3.90 20.21 8.02
N ASP A 234 3.12 19.97 6.96
CA ASP A 234 2.00 20.84 6.59
C ASP A 234 0.89 20.78 7.67
N LEU A 235 0.77 21.88 8.42
CA LEU A 235 -0.17 22.01 9.52
C LEU A 235 -1.62 22.07 9.06
N PHE A 236 -1.88 22.27 7.76
CA PHE A 236 -3.23 22.52 7.26
C PHE A 236 -3.80 21.34 6.47
N HIS A 237 -5.08 21.07 6.67
CA HIS A 237 -5.90 20.44 5.66
C HIS A 237 -6.15 21.45 4.54
N ARG A 238 -5.88 21.03 3.30
CA ARG A 238 -6.02 21.89 2.13
C ARG A 238 -7.08 21.37 1.19
N LEU A 239 -7.90 22.29 0.69
CA LEU A 239 -8.91 22.05 -0.32
C LEU A 239 -8.35 22.47 -1.69
N PRO A 240 -8.31 21.57 -2.69
CA PRO A 240 -7.97 21.94 -4.06
C PRO A 240 -9.04 22.88 -4.66
N VAL A 241 -8.61 24.08 -5.04
CA VAL A 241 -9.43 25.11 -5.69
C VAL A 241 -8.72 25.61 -6.94
N SER A 242 -9.46 25.78 -8.02
CA SER A 242 -8.97 26.23 -9.32
C SER A 242 -9.68 27.54 -9.70
N PHE A 243 -8.90 28.51 -10.17
CA PHE A 243 -9.38 29.76 -10.73
C PHE A 243 -8.97 29.79 -12.19
N SER A 244 -9.90 30.04 -13.10
CA SER A 244 -9.64 30.10 -14.52
C SER A 244 -10.16 31.39 -15.13
N ALA A 245 -9.37 31.94 -16.04
CA ALA A 245 -9.75 33.04 -16.91
C ALA A 245 -9.62 32.58 -18.35
N SER A 246 -10.71 32.65 -19.11
CA SER A 246 -10.77 32.23 -20.50
C SER A 246 -11.14 33.43 -21.37
N PHE A 247 -10.35 33.69 -22.42
CA PHE A 247 -10.76 34.56 -23.53
C PHE A 247 -11.31 33.68 -24.64
N ILE A 248 -12.51 33.98 -25.12
CA ILE A 248 -13.22 33.17 -26.11
C ILE A 248 -13.62 34.10 -27.25
N GLY A 249 -13.33 33.69 -28.49
CA GLY A 249 -13.79 34.35 -29.71
C GLY A 249 -14.47 33.35 -30.63
N MET A 250 -15.59 33.74 -31.22
CA MET A 250 -16.37 32.91 -32.13
C MET A 250 -16.88 33.74 -33.31
N GLN A 251 -16.67 33.22 -34.50
CA GLN A 251 -17.38 33.64 -35.70
C GLN A 251 -18.57 32.70 -35.89
N ASN A 252 -19.79 33.23 -35.76
CA ASN A 252 -21.04 32.50 -35.94
C ASN A 252 -21.81 33.12 -37.11
N ARG A 253 -22.04 32.35 -38.19
CA ARG A 253 -22.84 32.83 -39.36
C ARG A 253 -22.39 34.18 -39.93
N GLY A 254 -21.09 34.48 -39.86
CA GLY A 254 -20.50 35.72 -40.37
C GLY A 254 -20.35 36.86 -39.34
N GLU A 255 -20.96 36.76 -38.16
CA GLU A 255 -20.77 37.71 -37.06
C GLU A 255 -19.70 37.21 -36.09
N TYR A 256 -18.76 38.08 -35.72
CA TYR A 256 -17.72 37.78 -34.74
C TYR A 256 -18.10 38.34 -33.37
N GLN A 257 -18.02 37.49 -32.35
CA GLN A 257 -18.24 37.84 -30.95
C GLN A 257 -17.06 37.34 -30.12
N ASP A 258 -16.64 38.13 -29.13
CA ASP A 258 -15.59 37.75 -28.20
C ASP A 258 -15.85 38.24 -26.77
N GLY A 259 -15.10 37.68 -25.83
CA GLY A 259 -15.04 38.20 -24.47
C GLY A 259 -14.37 37.26 -23.48
N PHE A 260 -14.44 37.64 -22.21
CA PHE A 260 -13.84 36.90 -21.10
C PHE A 260 -14.87 36.13 -20.29
N GLN A 261 -14.47 34.95 -19.82
CA GLN A 261 -15.23 34.14 -18.87
C GLN A 261 -14.33 33.76 -17.68
N GLY A 262 -14.83 33.99 -16.47
CA GLY A 262 -14.20 33.58 -15.23
C GLY A 262 -14.84 32.29 -14.69
N GLU A 263 -14.01 31.40 -14.15
CA GLU A 263 -14.46 30.18 -13.48
C GLU A 263 -13.72 29.99 -12.16
N ILE A 264 -14.45 29.67 -11.09
CA ILE A 264 -13.91 29.11 -9.85
C ILE A 264 -14.50 27.71 -9.66
N TYR A 265 -13.64 26.74 -9.35
CA TYR A 265 -14.04 25.36 -9.12
C TYR A 265 -13.24 24.77 -7.97
N GLY A 266 -13.89 24.12 -7.01
CA GLY A 266 -13.21 23.44 -5.91
C GLY A 266 -13.85 22.10 -5.60
N LYS A 267 -13.03 21.11 -5.25
CA LYS A 267 -13.50 19.77 -4.90
C LYS A 267 -12.56 19.08 -3.93
N GLY A 268 -13.10 18.57 -2.83
CA GLY A 268 -12.34 17.80 -1.86
C GLY A 268 -13.07 17.64 -0.53
N SER A 269 -12.32 17.20 0.47
CA SER A 269 -12.82 17.12 1.84
C SER A 269 -12.65 18.44 2.57
N LEU A 270 -13.59 18.75 3.46
CA LEU A 270 -13.51 19.81 4.44
C LEU A 270 -12.84 19.35 5.75
N ASP A 271 -12.66 18.03 5.94
CA ASP A 271 -12.08 17.44 7.14
C ASP A 271 -11.02 16.36 6.85
N LYS A 272 -10.15 16.10 7.84
CA LYS A 272 -9.08 15.09 7.77
C LYS A 272 -9.64 13.66 7.57
N ASP A 273 -10.83 13.38 8.09
CA ASP A 273 -11.46 12.06 8.05
C ASP A 273 -12.11 11.73 6.69
N GLN A 274 -12.12 12.68 5.74
CA GLN A 274 -12.74 12.55 4.42
C GLN A 274 -14.24 12.29 4.45
N LYS A 275 -14.93 12.74 5.50
CA LYS A 275 -16.38 12.54 5.68
C LYS A 275 -17.18 13.70 5.11
N ASN A 276 -16.66 14.92 5.16
CA ASN A 276 -17.35 16.12 4.72
C ASN A 276 -16.86 16.52 3.32
N LEU A 277 -17.47 15.97 2.26
CA LEU A 277 -17.07 16.26 0.89
C LEU A 277 -17.85 17.44 0.33
N VAL A 278 -17.13 18.39 -0.28
CA VAL A 278 -17.71 19.54 -0.98
C VAL A 278 -17.21 19.58 -2.42
N GLU A 279 -18.07 20.00 -3.32
CA GLU A 279 -17.71 20.38 -4.69
C GLU A 279 -18.51 21.62 -5.05
N PHE A 280 -17.86 22.64 -5.60
CA PHE A 280 -18.54 23.84 -6.02
C PHE A 280 -17.96 24.34 -7.34
N ARG A 281 -18.81 25.01 -8.11
CA ARG A 281 -18.44 25.63 -9.36
C ARG A 281 -19.22 26.92 -9.53
N ALA A 282 -18.55 27.97 -9.96
CA ALA A 282 -19.19 29.20 -10.42
C ALA A 282 -18.49 29.67 -11.69
N VAL A 283 -19.26 29.79 -12.77
CA VAL A 283 -18.81 30.21 -14.09
C VAL A 283 -19.63 31.43 -14.50
N THR A 284 -18.97 32.52 -14.90
CA THR A 284 -19.65 33.75 -15.33
C THR A 284 -20.43 33.55 -16.63
N LYS A 285 -21.32 34.49 -16.96
CA LYS A 285 -22.04 34.50 -18.24
C LYS A 285 -21.04 34.32 -19.39
N ASN A 286 -21.39 33.41 -20.30
CA ASN A 286 -20.62 33.16 -21.50
C ASN A 286 -20.65 34.42 -22.40
N PRO A 287 -19.50 34.92 -22.88
CA PRO A 287 -19.45 36.09 -23.77
C PRO A 287 -20.13 35.85 -25.13
N ILE A 288 -20.25 34.59 -25.56
CA ILE A 288 -20.90 34.22 -26.82
C ILE A 288 -22.18 33.43 -26.51
N GLU A 289 -23.32 33.88 -27.01
CA GLU A 289 -24.61 33.24 -26.73
C GLU A 289 -24.82 31.97 -27.55
N PHE A 290 -25.37 30.92 -26.91
CA PHE A 290 -25.87 29.68 -27.54
C PHE A 290 -24.91 28.98 -28.52
N ASN A 291 -23.71 28.60 -28.06
CA ASN A 291 -22.84 27.68 -28.81
C ASN A 291 -22.62 26.37 -28.02
N SER A 292 -22.33 25.27 -28.73
CA SER A 292 -22.09 23.95 -28.13
C SER A 292 -20.64 23.70 -27.70
N PHE A 293 -19.76 24.68 -27.91
CA PHE A 293 -18.31 24.51 -27.79
C PHE A 293 -17.70 25.19 -26.55
N THR A 294 -18.50 26.01 -25.86
CA THR A 294 -18.09 26.77 -24.68
C THR A 294 -19.07 26.50 -23.55
N SER A 295 -18.62 26.66 -22.30
CA SER A 295 -19.47 26.40 -21.15
C SER A 295 -20.46 27.55 -20.95
N TYR A 296 -21.73 27.23 -20.72
CA TYR A 296 -22.70 28.21 -20.26
C TYR A 296 -22.36 28.68 -18.84
N GLU A 297 -23.01 29.76 -18.43
CA GLU A 297 -23.06 30.21 -17.04
C GLU A 297 -23.56 29.08 -16.14
N GLU A 298 -22.80 28.70 -15.12
CA GLU A 298 -23.13 27.58 -14.23
C GLU A 298 -22.74 27.89 -12.79
N TYR A 299 -23.65 27.66 -11.85
CA TYR A 299 -23.43 27.79 -10.42
C TYR A 299 -23.98 26.59 -9.67
N PHE A 300 -23.13 25.87 -8.95
CA PHE A 300 -23.62 24.82 -8.05
C PHE A 300 -22.71 24.58 -6.84
N VAL A 301 -23.30 23.96 -5.83
CA VAL A 301 -22.62 23.38 -4.67
C VAL A 301 -23.19 21.99 -4.41
N ASN A 302 -22.30 21.01 -4.32
CA ASN A 302 -22.56 19.67 -3.82
C ASN A 302 -21.98 19.55 -2.41
N TYR A 303 -22.75 18.96 -1.51
CA TYR A 303 -22.28 18.55 -0.20
C TYR A 303 -22.66 17.09 0.04
N LYS A 304 -21.70 16.30 0.51
CA LYS A 304 -21.92 14.90 0.86
C LYS A 304 -21.29 14.59 2.20
N ARG A 305 -22.07 13.97 3.08
CA ARG A 305 -21.59 13.45 4.37
C ARG A 305 -22.26 12.14 4.69
N ASP A 306 -21.45 11.10 4.92
CA ASP A 306 -21.90 9.74 5.24
C ASP A 306 -23.00 9.26 4.26
N ASN A 307 -24.25 9.30 4.72
CA ASN A 307 -25.45 8.82 4.05
C ASN A 307 -26.29 9.93 3.41
N ILE A 308 -25.85 11.20 3.46
CA ILE A 308 -26.61 12.35 2.97
C ILE A 308 -25.86 12.99 1.80
N PHE A 309 -26.61 13.30 0.74
CA PHE A 309 -26.15 14.07 -0.41
C PHE A 309 -27.13 15.23 -0.63
N VAL A 310 -26.58 16.43 -0.81
CA VAL A 310 -27.32 17.64 -1.15
C VAL A 310 -26.64 18.31 -2.33
N HIS A 311 -27.44 18.68 -3.33
CA HIS A 311 -27.02 19.50 -4.46
C HIS A 311 -27.88 20.75 -4.50
N LEU A 312 -27.24 21.90 -4.68
CA LEU A 312 -27.88 23.20 -4.89
C LEU A 312 -27.33 23.83 -6.16
N GLY A 313 -28.23 24.28 -7.04
CA GLY A 313 -27.87 25.03 -8.24
C GLY A 313 -28.06 24.25 -9.53
N ASP A 314 -27.17 24.53 -10.47
CA ASP A 314 -27.22 24.07 -11.85
C ASP A 314 -26.70 22.63 -12.01
N LYS A 315 -27.48 21.76 -12.66
CA LYS A 315 -27.05 20.44 -13.14
C LYS A 315 -28.05 19.84 -14.13
N ASN A 316 -27.74 18.64 -14.61
CA ASN A 316 -28.73 17.76 -15.24
C ASN A 316 -29.50 16.99 -14.14
N TYR A 317 -30.78 17.32 -13.95
CA TYR A 317 -31.70 16.60 -13.06
C TYR A 317 -32.31 15.42 -13.80
N SER A 318 -32.48 14.28 -13.12
CA SER A 318 -33.07 13.07 -13.71
C SER A 318 -33.93 12.31 -12.72
N SER A 319 -35.05 11.78 -13.23
CA SER A 319 -36.02 10.99 -12.46
C SER A 319 -35.92 9.50 -12.82
N SER A 320 -36.16 9.19 -14.09
CA SER A 320 -36.10 7.84 -14.66
C SER A 320 -35.87 7.92 -16.17
N PHE A 321 -35.59 6.80 -16.84
CA PHE A 321 -35.31 6.82 -18.27
C PHE A 321 -36.55 7.25 -19.08
N LEU A 322 -37.76 6.78 -18.73
CA LEU A 322 -38.98 7.13 -19.46
C LEU A 322 -39.62 8.43 -19.00
N THR A 323 -39.53 8.80 -17.71
CA THR A 323 -40.19 10.02 -17.20
C THR A 323 -39.38 11.28 -17.51
N GLU A 324 -38.14 11.36 -17.00
CA GLU A 324 -37.22 12.48 -17.22
C GLU A 324 -35.78 11.98 -17.16
N TYR A 325 -35.21 11.70 -18.35
CA TYR A 325 -33.89 11.08 -18.48
C TYR A 325 -32.75 12.02 -18.07
N ALA A 326 -32.81 13.28 -18.55
CA ALA A 326 -31.87 14.33 -18.20
C ALA A 326 -32.45 15.69 -18.58
N ARG A 327 -32.67 16.57 -17.60
CA ARG A 327 -33.12 17.95 -17.80
C ARG A 327 -32.12 18.92 -17.18
N TYR A 328 -31.48 19.74 -18.01
CA TYR A 328 -30.58 20.78 -17.50
C TYR A 328 -31.38 21.94 -16.92
N GLY A 329 -31.11 22.27 -15.66
CA GLY A 329 -31.77 23.39 -14.99
C GLY A 329 -31.14 23.71 -13.66
N ARG A 330 -31.81 24.60 -12.92
CA ARG A 330 -31.37 25.09 -11.61
C ARG A 330 -32.36 24.65 -10.55
N GLY A 331 -31.86 24.11 -9.44
CA GLY A 331 -32.75 23.62 -8.39
C GLY A 331 -32.04 23.03 -7.19
N VAL A 332 -32.67 22.04 -6.57
CA VAL A 332 -32.21 21.37 -5.37
C VAL A 332 -32.43 19.88 -5.49
N GLU A 333 -31.45 19.05 -5.10
CA GLU A 333 -31.66 17.61 -4.88
C GLU A 333 -31.18 17.24 -3.49
N ILE A 334 -31.95 16.38 -2.82
CA ILE A 334 -31.59 15.78 -1.54
C ILE A 334 -31.72 14.28 -1.70
N ARG A 335 -30.71 13.54 -1.22
CA ARG A 335 -30.72 12.08 -1.16
C ARG A 335 -30.21 11.60 0.20
N VAL A 336 -30.93 10.65 0.78
CA VAL A 336 -30.58 9.97 2.03
C VAL A 336 -30.48 8.47 1.76
N ASP A 337 -29.28 7.92 1.95
CA ASP A 337 -28.91 6.53 1.68
C ASP A 337 -28.81 5.74 2.99
N ALA A 338 -29.83 4.96 3.35
CA ALA A 338 -29.73 3.93 4.38
C ALA A 338 -29.16 2.61 3.80
N GLU A 339 -28.91 1.60 4.64
CA GLU A 339 -28.30 0.34 4.19
C GLU A 339 -29.07 -0.34 3.06
N LYS A 340 -30.39 -0.55 3.24
CA LYS A 340 -31.28 -1.21 2.26
C LYS A 340 -32.20 -0.24 1.51
N PHE A 341 -32.37 0.99 1.99
CA PHE A 341 -33.30 1.96 1.41
C PHE A 341 -32.56 3.25 1.06
N SER A 342 -32.90 3.84 -0.07
CA SER A 342 -32.44 5.19 -0.42
C SER A 342 -33.65 6.03 -0.81
N PHE A 343 -33.81 7.19 -0.17
CA PHE A 343 -34.85 8.16 -0.48
C PHE A 343 -34.21 9.35 -1.15
N GLY A 344 -34.82 9.86 -2.20
CA GLY A 344 -34.34 11.07 -2.85
C GLY A 344 -35.45 11.84 -3.51
N GLY A 345 -35.16 13.09 -3.80
CA GLY A 345 -36.07 13.96 -4.51
C GLY A 345 -35.38 15.22 -4.98
N PHE A 346 -35.96 15.84 -5.99
CA PHE A 346 -35.45 17.08 -6.52
C PHE A 346 -36.56 18.04 -6.91
N TYR A 347 -36.21 19.32 -6.88
CA TYR A 347 -36.89 20.40 -7.59
C TYR A 347 -35.95 20.88 -8.69
N ASN A 348 -36.48 21.13 -9.88
CA ASN A 348 -35.73 21.62 -11.02
C ASN A 348 -36.52 22.72 -11.73
N HIS A 349 -35.85 23.83 -12.03
CA HIS A 349 -36.30 24.86 -12.95
C HIS A 349 -35.50 24.78 -14.25
N PRO A 350 -36.04 24.16 -15.33
CA PRO A 350 -35.33 24.02 -16.60
C PRO A 350 -34.92 25.37 -17.21
N ARG A 351 -33.64 25.50 -17.60
CA ARG A 351 -33.09 26.78 -18.11
C ARG A 351 -33.25 26.98 -19.61
N PHE A 352 -33.20 25.91 -20.39
CA PHE A 352 -33.22 25.96 -21.86
C PHE A 352 -34.49 25.35 -22.48
N PHE A 353 -35.47 24.98 -21.65
CA PHE A 353 -36.70 24.35 -22.10
C PHE A 353 -37.90 25.29 -21.96
N ARG A 354 -38.70 25.42 -23.03
CA ARG A 354 -39.80 26.39 -23.10
C ARG A 354 -41.16 25.81 -22.72
N ASP A 355 -41.31 24.49 -22.69
CA ASP A 355 -42.63 23.86 -22.45
C ASP A 355 -42.88 23.60 -20.96
N ILE A 356 -41.84 23.41 -20.15
CA ILE A 356 -41.92 23.14 -18.70
C ILE A 356 -41.36 24.33 -17.91
N ARG A 357 -42.11 24.76 -16.90
CA ARG A 357 -41.69 25.78 -15.93
C ARG A 357 -40.87 25.16 -14.81
N ASP A 358 -41.40 24.11 -14.19
CA ASP A 358 -40.85 23.50 -12.99
C ASP A 358 -41.10 21.99 -12.98
N GLU A 359 -40.20 21.23 -12.34
CA GLU A 359 -40.33 19.79 -12.14
C GLU A 359 -40.03 19.43 -10.68
N PHE A 360 -40.80 18.48 -10.16
CA PHE A 360 -40.62 17.91 -8.82
C PHE A 360 -40.60 16.39 -8.93
N ASN A 361 -39.62 15.75 -8.30
CA ASN A 361 -39.57 14.29 -8.21
C ASN A 361 -39.35 13.85 -6.77
N GLY A 362 -39.98 12.74 -6.40
CA GLY A 362 -39.70 12.01 -5.16
C GLY A 362 -39.64 10.52 -5.46
N TYR A 363 -38.65 9.84 -4.89
CA TYR A 363 -38.47 8.40 -5.11
C TYR A 363 -37.96 7.68 -3.86
N ALA A 364 -38.30 6.38 -3.80
CA ALA A 364 -37.78 5.43 -2.83
C ALA A 364 -37.19 4.23 -3.56
N LYS A 365 -35.95 3.91 -3.25
CA LYS A 365 -35.19 2.78 -3.79
C LYS A 365 -34.96 1.73 -2.71
N TYR A 366 -35.23 0.49 -3.02
CA TYR A 366 -34.97 -0.67 -2.17
C TYR A 366 -33.91 -1.58 -2.81
N LYS A 367 -32.82 -1.83 -2.07
CA LYS A 367 -31.70 -2.70 -2.47
C LYS A 367 -31.97 -4.11 -1.95
N ILE A 368 -32.22 -5.05 -2.85
CA ILE A 368 -32.47 -6.46 -2.54
C ILE A 368 -31.16 -7.20 -2.28
N ALA A 369 -30.17 -6.94 -3.14
CA ALA A 369 -28.80 -7.45 -3.06
C ALA A 369 -27.83 -6.35 -3.53
N LYS A 370 -26.52 -6.60 -3.49
CA LYS A 370 -25.51 -5.60 -3.90
C LYS A 370 -25.72 -5.03 -5.31
N GLU A 371 -26.35 -5.79 -6.21
CA GLU A 371 -26.53 -5.44 -7.62
C GLU A 371 -27.99 -5.52 -8.11
N SER A 372 -28.94 -5.74 -7.20
CA SER A 372 -30.37 -5.83 -7.52
C SER A 372 -31.18 -4.82 -6.71
N GLU A 373 -31.97 -4.00 -7.38
CA GLU A 373 -32.74 -2.91 -6.78
C GLU A 373 -34.08 -2.68 -7.47
N ILE A 374 -35.03 -2.13 -6.72
CA ILE A 374 -36.33 -1.66 -7.20
C ILE A 374 -36.48 -0.21 -6.75
N THR A 375 -36.93 0.67 -7.64
CA THR A 375 -37.24 2.06 -7.32
C THR A 375 -38.68 2.36 -7.71
N ALA A 376 -39.43 2.96 -6.80
CA ALA A 376 -40.72 3.56 -7.08
C ALA A 376 -40.57 5.08 -6.93
N GLY A 377 -41.11 5.85 -7.86
CA GLY A 377 -41.03 7.30 -7.81
C GLY A 377 -42.21 7.98 -8.49
N TYR A 378 -42.24 9.29 -8.35
CA TYR A 378 -43.32 10.13 -8.83
C TYR A 378 -42.75 11.47 -9.28
N LEU A 379 -42.90 11.74 -10.58
CA LEU A 379 -42.50 12.99 -11.20
C LEU A 379 -43.74 13.85 -11.48
N TYR A 380 -43.64 15.13 -11.16
CA TYR A 380 -44.66 16.14 -11.39
C TYR A 380 -44.07 17.28 -12.22
N LYS A 381 -44.72 17.64 -13.33
CA LYS A 381 -44.27 18.67 -14.27
C LYS A 381 -45.30 19.77 -14.38
N ILE A 382 -44.86 21.02 -14.28
CA ILE A 382 -45.71 22.21 -14.42
C ILE A 382 -45.40 22.87 -15.77
N PRO A 383 -46.37 23.03 -16.70
CA PRO A 383 -46.14 23.68 -17.98
C PRO A 383 -45.98 25.20 -17.85
N ARG A 384 -45.38 25.85 -18.86
CA ARG A 384 -45.33 27.32 -18.93
C ARG A 384 -46.64 27.90 -19.47
N PRO A 385 -47.24 28.92 -18.81
CA PRO A 385 -48.52 29.49 -19.25
C PRO A 385 -48.45 30.35 -20.53
N GLU A 386 -47.27 30.77 -20.98
CA GLU A 386 -47.13 31.76 -22.07
C GLU A 386 -46.11 31.33 -23.13
N ASN A 387 -46.59 31.02 -24.34
CA ASN A 387 -45.96 31.27 -25.65
C ASN A 387 -46.74 30.53 -26.77
N ALA A 388 -47.64 31.25 -27.45
CA ALA A 388 -48.48 30.73 -28.53
C ALA A 388 -47.83 30.75 -29.94
N GLY A 389 -46.54 31.09 -30.05
CA GLY A 389 -45.95 31.44 -31.35
C GLY A 389 -45.37 30.26 -32.15
N LEU A 390 -44.53 29.41 -31.54
CA LEU A 390 -43.74 28.40 -32.25
C LEU A 390 -43.38 27.27 -31.27
N SER A 391 -44.20 26.21 -31.22
CA SER A 391 -43.78 24.95 -30.59
C SER A 391 -42.88 24.20 -31.55
N PHE A 392 -41.69 23.87 -31.08
CA PHE A 392 -40.72 23.08 -31.84
C PHE A 392 -40.84 21.58 -31.54
N SER A 393 -41.65 21.21 -30.54
CA SER A 393 -42.03 19.85 -30.17
C SER A 393 -43.45 19.55 -30.69
N ASN A 394 -43.68 18.32 -31.17
CA ASN A 394 -45.02 17.85 -31.60
C ASN A 394 -45.94 17.54 -30.40
N PHE A 395 -45.52 17.82 -29.17
CA PHE A 395 -46.26 17.50 -27.95
C PHE A 395 -46.05 18.59 -26.91
N ARG A 396 -47.14 19.26 -26.58
CA ARG A 396 -47.22 20.29 -25.54
C ARG A 396 -48.05 19.73 -24.40
N LEU A 397 -47.59 19.98 -23.17
CA LEU A 397 -48.38 19.72 -21.97
C LEU A 397 -49.59 20.65 -21.96
N ASP A 398 -50.79 20.07 -21.94
CA ASP A 398 -52.07 20.79 -21.81
C ASP A 398 -52.25 21.38 -20.41
N SER A 399 -51.73 20.69 -19.39
CA SER A 399 -51.83 21.05 -17.98
C SER A 399 -50.72 20.35 -17.19
N ASP A 400 -50.78 20.41 -15.87
CA ASP A 400 -49.80 19.73 -15.02
C ASP A 400 -49.79 18.22 -15.28
N ALA A 401 -48.60 17.65 -15.42
CA ALA A 401 -48.44 16.22 -15.68
C ALA A 401 -47.98 15.46 -14.44
N HIS A 402 -48.66 14.35 -14.18
CA HIS A 402 -48.41 13.43 -13.08
C HIS A 402 -47.85 12.11 -13.63
N LEU A 403 -46.63 11.73 -13.23
CA LEU A 403 -45.92 10.57 -13.77
C LEU A 403 -45.40 9.63 -12.68
N PRO A 404 -46.24 8.76 -12.08
CA PRO A 404 -45.77 7.65 -11.26
C PRO A 404 -45.00 6.63 -12.10
N TYR A 405 -43.89 6.13 -11.57
CA TYR A 405 -43.06 5.14 -12.25
C TYR A 405 -42.50 4.09 -11.28
N VAL A 406 -42.22 2.91 -11.83
CA VAL A 406 -41.50 1.83 -11.16
C VAL A 406 -40.40 1.34 -12.08
N MET A 407 -39.19 1.20 -11.55
CA MET A 407 -38.07 0.59 -12.24
C MET A 407 -37.45 -0.52 -11.40
N GLY A 408 -36.88 -1.51 -12.08
CA GLY A 408 -36.15 -2.60 -11.45
C GLY A 408 -34.87 -2.92 -12.21
N LYS A 409 -33.81 -3.23 -11.47
CA LYS A 409 -32.57 -3.78 -12.00
C LYS A 409 -32.26 -5.05 -11.22
N PHE A 410 -32.07 -6.15 -11.94
CA PHE A 410 -31.91 -7.48 -11.35
C PHE A 410 -30.73 -8.20 -12.01
N LYS A 411 -29.74 -8.55 -11.19
CA LYS A 411 -28.69 -9.49 -11.59
C LYS A 411 -29.13 -10.91 -11.25
N LEU A 412 -29.70 -11.62 -12.22
CA LEU A 412 -30.23 -12.98 -12.03
C LEU A 412 -29.12 -13.99 -11.73
N ASN A 413 -27.96 -13.83 -12.39
CA ASN A 413 -26.76 -14.64 -12.18
C ASN A 413 -25.50 -13.83 -12.60
N LYS A 414 -24.31 -14.43 -12.58
CA LYS A 414 -23.06 -13.73 -12.96
C LYS A 414 -23.01 -13.26 -14.42
N ASN A 415 -23.89 -13.77 -15.28
CA ASN A 415 -23.85 -13.67 -16.73
C ASN A 415 -25.12 -13.01 -17.30
N THR A 416 -26.10 -12.62 -16.49
CA THR A 416 -27.39 -12.09 -16.96
C THR A 416 -27.89 -10.99 -16.04
N GLU A 417 -28.11 -9.81 -16.63
CA GLU A 417 -28.70 -8.64 -15.99
C GLU A 417 -29.98 -8.26 -16.76
N ILE A 418 -31.06 -8.04 -16.02
CA ILE A 418 -32.33 -7.53 -16.55
C ILE A 418 -32.65 -6.22 -15.86
N SER A 419 -33.02 -5.22 -16.63
CA SER A 419 -33.55 -3.96 -16.12
C SER A 419 -34.84 -3.61 -16.87
N GLY A 420 -35.71 -2.87 -16.21
CA GLY A 420 -36.93 -2.40 -16.83
C GLY A 420 -37.57 -1.26 -16.06
N GLU A 421 -38.42 -0.53 -16.75
CA GLU A 421 -39.14 0.62 -16.25
C GLU A 421 -40.56 0.62 -16.82
N ALA A 422 -41.54 0.89 -15.98
CA ALA A 422 -42.91 1.14 -16.37
C ALA A 422 -43.38 2.45 -15.75
N SER A 423 -44.11 3.25 -16.53
CA SER A 423 -44.59 4.56 -16.12
C SER A 423 -45.96 4.83 -16.72
N TYR A 424 -46.78 5.55 -15.98
CA TYR A 424 -48.06 6.09 -16.42
C TYR A 424 -47.99 7.61 -16.34
N SER A 425 -48.57 8.33 -17.30
CA SER A 425 -48.68 9.78 -17.27
C SER A 425 -50.12 10.22 -17.37
N GLN A 426 -50.51 11.22 -16.58
CA GLN A 426 -51.84 11.82 -16.61
C GLN A 426 -51.73 13.35 -16.59
N THR A 427 -52.49 14.00 -17.47
CA THR A 427 -52.79 15.44 -17.44
C THR A 427 -54.31 15.62 -17.31
N ALA A 428 -54.81 16.86 -17.39
CA ALA A 428 -56.24 17.16 -17.39
C ALA A 428 -56.97 16.56 -18.60
N GLU A 429 -56.34 16.58 -19.78
CA GLU A 429 -56.98 16.13 -21.03
C GLU A 429 -56.44 14.81 -21.58
N THR A 430 -55.23 14.38 -21.18
CA THR A 430 -54.54 13.25 -21.83
C THR A 430 -54.00 12.23 -20.83
N HIS A 431 -53.83 10.99 -21.31
CA HIS A 431 -53.18 9.94 -20.52
C HIS A 431 -52.28 9.04 -21.39
N GLY A 432 -51.24 8.49 -20.79
CA GLY A 432 -50.29 7.66 -21.52
C GLY A 432 -49.57 6.62 -20.68
N ASN A 433 -49.05 5.59 -21.34
CA ASN A 433 -48.27 4.53 -20.73
C ASN A 433 -46.91 4.40 -21.43
N ALA A 434 -45.90 4.04 -20.65
CA ALA A 434 -44.56 3.78 -21.13
C ALA A 434 -43.97 2.53 -20.49
N LEU A 435 -43.26 1.73 -21.30
CA LEU A 435 -42.57 0.52 -20.88
C LEU A 435 -41.20 0.44 -21.54
N MET A 436 -40.19 0.06 -20.77
CA MET A 436 -38.85 -0.28 -21.23
C MET A 436 -38.38 -1.54 -20.55
N ILE A 437 -37.78 -2.45 -21.32
CA ILE A 437 -37.13 -3.66 -20.82
C ILE A 437 -35.80 -3.81 -21.53
N GLN A 438 -34.74 -4.08 -20.77
CA GLN A 438 -33.40 -4.34 -21.28
C GLN A 438 -32.79 -5.57 -20.60
N THR A 439 -32.22 -6.45 -21.40
CA THR A 439 -31.54 -7.66 -20.97
C THR A 439 -30.12 -7.67 -21.54
N ILE A 440 -29.13 -7.86 -20.68
CA ILE A 440 -27.72 -8.04 -21.04
C ILE A 440 -27.31 -9.45 -20.63
N PHE A 441 -26.74 -10.21 -21.56
CA PHE A 441 -26.21 -11.54 -21.30
C PHE A 441 -24.78 -11.67 -21.77
N ASN A 442 -23.93 -12.32 -20.97
CA ASN A 442 -22.52 -12.52 -21.23
C ASN A 442 -22.06 -13.89 -20.72
N PHE A 443 -22.33 -14.93 -21.51
CA PHE A 443 -21.87 -16.29 -21.32
C PHE A 443 -20.59 -16.55 -22.13
N ASN A 444 -19.82 -17.58 -21.77
CA ASN A 444 -18.50 -17.86 -22.39
C ASN A 444 -18.49 -17.90 -23.93
N LYS A 445 -19.59 -18.32 -24.56
CA LYS A 445 -19.72 -18.38 -26.03
C LYS A 445 -20.75 -17.41 -26.59
N ILE A 446 -21.62 -16.84 -25.76
CA ILE A 446 -22.77 -16.05 -26.20
C ILE A 446 -22.73 -14.74 -25.43
N ASN A 447 -22.63 -13.63 -26.12
CA ASN A 447 -22.84 -12.32 -25.52
C ASN A 447 -23.87 -11.52 -26.32
N GLY A 448 -24.53 -10.58 -25.67
CA GLY A 448 -25.50 -9.75 -26.34
C GLY A 448 -26.28 -8.83 -25.42
N ASN A 449 -27.02 -7.92 -26.05
CA ASN A 449 -28.00 -7.08 -25.40
C ASN A 449 -29.29 -7.08 -26.21
N LEU A 450 -30.42 -6.96 -25.51
CA LEU A 450 -31.74 -6.75 -26.08
C LEU A 450 -32.38 -5.60 -25.32
N MET A 451 -32.94 -4.63 -26.01
CA MET A 451 -33.69 -3.52 -25.43
C MET A 451 -34.96 -3.29 -26.25
N TYR A 452 -36.08 -3.21 -25.56
CA TYR A 452 -37.37 -2.84 -26.12
C TYR A 452 -37.95 -1.69 -25.32
N MET A 453 -38.45 -0.68 -26.00
CA MET A 453 -39.13 0.46 -25.39
C MET A 453 -40.34 0.85 -26.24
N ARG A 454 -41.46 1.14 -25.56
CA ARG A 454 -42.68 1.65 -26.18
C ARG A 454 -43.32 2.70 -25.29
N THR A 455 -43.70 3.83 -25.88
CA THR A 455 -44.47 4.89 -25.22
C THR A 455 -45.68 5.25 -26.08
N SER A 456 -46.82 5.52 -25.44
CA SER A 456 -48.03 5.95 -26.15
C SER A 456 -47.87 7.36 -26.73
N PRO A 457 -48.68 7.74 -27.75
CA PRO A 457 -48.61 9.07 -28.35
C PRO A 457 -48.76 10.23 -27.36
N GLU A 458 -49.66 10.08 -26.39
CA GLU A 458 -50.00 11.08 -25.38
C GLU A 458 -49.22 10.91 -24.06
N TYR A 459 -48.15 10.12 -24.05
CA TYR A 459 -47.33 9.97 -22.84
C TYR A 459 -46.47 11.21 -22.59
N ALA A 460 -46.59 11.79 -21.39
CA ALA A 460 -46.01 13.09 -21.03
C ALA A 460 -44.54 13.04 -20.52
N GLY A 461 -43.88 11.88 -20.63
CA GLY A 461 -42.47 11.73 -20.23
C GLY A 461 -41.49 12.18 -21.31
N TYR A 462 -40.19 11.93 -21.06
CA TYR A 462 -39.09 12.36 -21.92
C TYR A 462 -39.18 11.80 -23.36
N PHE A 463 -39.62 10.55 -23.48
CA PHE A 463 -39.85 9.88 -24.76
C PHE A 463 -41.36 9.74 -25.00
N ASN A 464 -41.92 10.47 -25.96
CA ASN A 464 -43.32 10.34 -26.36
C ASN A 464 -43.44 9.65 -27.72
N ASN A 465 -44.59 9.05 -28.02
CA ASN A 465 -44.88 8.41 -29.31
C ASN A 465 -43.69 7.61 -29.89
N THR A 466 -43.06 6.78 -29.06
CA THR A 466 -41.79 6.14 -29.36
C THR A 466 -41.93 4.63 -29.37
N SER A 467 -41.35 3.97 -30.36
CA SER A 467 -41.22 2.52 -30.40
C SER A 467 -39.81 2.15 -30.85
N THR A 468 -39.01 1.59 -29.95
CA THR A 468 -37.66 1.16 -30.27
C THR A 468 -37.36 -0.27 -29.88
N PHE A 469 -36.60 -0.94 -30.72
CA PHE A 469 -35.98 -2.22 -30.44
C PHE A 469 -34.51 -2.17 -30.84
N ASN A 470 -33.61 -2.58 -29.94
CA ASN A 470 -32.19 -2.74 -30.23
C ASN A 470 -31.76 -4.13 -29.77
N GLY A 471 -31.14 -4.89 -30.66
CA GLY A 471 -30.58 -6.20 -30.36
C GLY A 471 -29.18 -6.34 -30.92
N ASN A 472 -28.25 -6.78 -30.08
CA ASN A 472 -26.92 -7.22 -30.49
C ASN A 472 -26.69 -8.63 -29.96
N PHE A 473 -26.23 -9.51 -30.83
CA PHE A 473 -25.95 -10.90 -30.52
C PHE A 473 -24.62 -11.32 -31.13
N GLN A 474 -23.73 -11.88 -30.32
CA GLN A 474 -22.49 -12.49 -30.77
C GLN A 474 -22.40 -13.92 -30.24
N TYR A 475 -22.07 -14.84 -31.14
CA TYR A 475 -21.89 -16.25 -30.80
C TYR A 475 -20.54 -16.76 -31.30
N GLN A 476 -19.68 -17.19 -30.37
CA GLN A 476 -18.41 -17.83 -30.67
C GLN A 476 -18.65 -19.33 -30.94
N ILE A 477 -18.78 -19.70 -32.22
CA ILE A 477 -18.93 -21.11 -32.63
C ILE A 477 -17.65 -21.87 -32.29
N PHE A 478 -16.51 -21.32 -32.73
CA PHE A 478 -15.16 -21.87 -32.54
C PHE A 478 -14.24 -20.77 -32.02
N ASN A 479 -13.09 -21.11 -31.44
CA ASN A 479 -12.14 -20.12 -30.89
C ASN A 479 -11.64 -19.07 -31.90
N LYS A 480 -11.81 -19.30 -33.21
CA LYS A 480 -11.46 -18.37 -34.29
C LYS A 480 -12.65 -17.85 -35.10
N VAL A 481 -13.87 -18.30 -34.83
CA VAL A 481 -15.06 -17.99 -35.65
C VAL A 481 -16.18 -17.46 -34.76
N ASN A 482 -16.60 -16.23 -35.03
CA ASN A 482 -17.72 -15.58 -34.36
C ASN A 482 -18.83 -15.28 -35.37
N ILE A 483 -20.08 -15.57 -35.00
CA ILE A 483 -21.26 -15.03 -35.66
C ILE A 483 -21.67 -13.76 -34.93
N MET A 484 -22.08 -12.75 -35.68
CA MET A 484 -22.58 -11.49 -35.17
C MET A 484 -23.91 -11.17 -35.84
N ALA A 485 -24.87 -10.67 -35.07
CA ALA A 485 -26.13 -10.13 -35.57
C ALA A 485 -26.48 -8.86 -34.79
N ASN A 486 -26.86 -7.82 -35.52
CA ASN A 486 -27.31 -6.56 -34.97
C ASN A 486 -28.61 -6.14 -35.66
N TYR A 487 -29.62 -5.81 -34.86
CA TYR A 487 -30.89 -5.30 -35.36
C TYR A 487 -31.26 -4.05 -34.56
N VAL A 488 -31.55 -2.97 -35.27
CA VAL A 488 -31.98 -1.70 -34.69
C VAL A 488 -33.24 -1.25 -35.41
N HIS A 489 -34.31 -1.04 -34.66
CA HIS A 489 -35.50 -0.35 -35.10
C HIS A 489 -35.69 0.83 -34.16
N ASP A 490 -35.43 2.03 -34.65
CA ASP A 490 -35.51 3.27 -33.88
C ASP A 490 -36.54 4.20 -34.52
N ALA A 491 -37.69 4.31 -33.86
CA ALA A 491 -38.75 5.24 -34.19
C ALA A 491 -39.02 6.18 -33.00
N LYS A 492 -37.98 6.81 -32.45
CA LYS A 492 -38.10 7.80 -31.37
C LYS A 492 -38.67 9.12 -31.85
N ASN A 493 -39.71 9.62 -31.19
CA ASN A 493 -40.01 11.04 -31.21
C ASN A 493 -39.38 11.63 -29.94
N PHE A 494 -38.34 12.44 -30.11
CA PHE A 494 -37.68 13.09 -28.99
C PHE A 494 -38.43 14.38 -28.65
N GLN A 495 -38.70 14.64 -27.37
CA GLN A 495 -38.97 16.01 -26.95
C GLN A 495 -37.72 16.85 -27.24
N ARG A 496 -37.89 17.99 -27.91
CA ARG A 496 -36.82 18.83 -28.46
C ARG A 496 -36.15 19.68 -27.37
N ASP A 497 -35.68 19.03 -26.31
CA ASP A 497 -34.82 19.66 -25.30
C ASP A 497 -33.35 19.52 -25.69
N THR A 498 -32.95 18.33 -26.12
CA THR A 498 -31.68 18.16 -26.82
C THR A 498 -31.76 18.89 -28.16
N VAL A 499 -30.75 19.66 -28.48
CA VAL A 499 -30.66 20.56 -29.65
C VAL A 499 -30.55 19.79 -31.00
N PHE A 500 -31.22 18.63 -31.12
CA PHE A 500 -31.33 17.83 -32.32
C PHE A 500 -32.34 18.44 -33.30
N LEU A 501 -31.86 18.66 -34.53
CA LEU A 501 -32.62 19.22 -35.65
C LEU A 501 -33.14 18.13 -36.61
N ALA A 502 -33.27 16.88 -36.15
CA ALA A 502 -33.78 15.77 -36.95
C ALA A 502 -34.52 14.74 -36.07
N ALA A 503 -35.55 14.10 -36.64
CA ALA A 503 -36.23 12.95 -36.06
C ALA A 503 -36.05 11.72 -36.98
N PRO A 504 -34.82 11.23 -37.21
CA PRO A 504 -34.59 10.17 -38.18
C PRO A 504 -35.28 8.88 -37.72
N TYR A 505 -36.04 8.26 -38.63
CA TYR A 505 -36.47 6.87 -38.47
C TYR A 505 -35.37 5.96 -39.02
N ARG A 506 -34.97 4.95 -38.24
CA ARG A 506 -33.93 4.00 -38.63
C ARG A 506 -34.41 2.57 -38.47
N LYS A 507 -34.26 1.77 -39.52
CA LYS A 507 -34.41 0.31 -39.46
C LYS A 507 -33.16 -0.32 -40.06
N TYR A 508 -32.46 -1.14 -39.29
CA TYR A 508 -31.15 -1.68 -39.64
C TYR A 508 -31.04 -3.13 -39.20
N LEU A 509 -30.65 -4.01 -40.10
CA LEU A 509 -30.26 -5.39 -39.79
C LEU A 509 -28.90 -5.65 -40.42
N GLN A 510 -27.97 -6.16 -39.63
CA GLN A 510 -26.69 -6.65 -40.11
C GLN A 510 -26.41 -7.99 -39.44
N TYR A 511 -26.02 -8.98 -40.21
CA TYR A 511 -25.53 -10.24 -39.66
C TYR A 511 -24.31 -10.69 -40.45
N GLY A 512 -23.41 -11.40 -39.79
CA GLY A 512 -22.13 -11.73 -40.38
C GLY A 512 -21.30 -12.73 -39.60
N ILE A 513 -20.18 -13.08 -40.20
CA ILE A 513 -19.21 -14.02 -39.66
C ILE A 513 -17.86 -13.29 -39.61
N GLN A 514 -17.22 -13.34 -38.44
CA GLN A 514 -15.84 -12.94 -38.23
C GLN A 514 -14.96 -14.20 -38.14
N TYR A 515 -13.90 -14.23 -38.93
CA TYR A 515 -12.86 -15.25 -38.88
C TYR A 515 -11.51 -14.64 -38.49
N ARG A 516 -10.96 -15.09 -37.37
CA ARG A 516 -9.63 -14.71 -36.89
C ARG A 516 -8.57 -15.65 -37.47
N TYR A 517 -7.99 -15.27 -38.61
CA TYR A 517 -6.97 -16.06 -39.30
C TYR A 517 -5.59 -15.97 -38.63
N ALA A 518 -5.30 -14.89 -37.89
CA ALA A 518 -4.06 -14.69 -37.14
C ALA A 518 -4.33 -14.06 -35.76
N LYS A 519 -3.36 -14.08 -34.85
CA LYS A 519 -3.51 -13.50 -33.50
C LYS A 519 -3.94 -12.02 -33.54
N HIS A 520 -3.44 -11.28 -34.54
CA HIS A 520 -3.73 -9.87 -34.77
C HIS A 520 -4.33 -9.61 -36.17
N GLY A 521 -5.09 -10.58 -36.69
CA GLY A 521 -5.70 -10.49 -38.02
C GLY A 521 -7.08 -11.13 -38.06
N SER A 522 -8.08 -10.39 -38.53
CA SER A 522 -9.43 -10.93 -38.75
C SER A 522 -10.11 -10.38 -39.99
N ILE A 523 -10.90 -11.23 -40.64
CA ILE A 523 -11.80 -10.88 -41.73
C ILE A 523 -13.23 -10.95 -41.20
N MET A 524 -14.07 -9.98 -41.59
CA MET A 524 -15.50 -9.99 -41.31
C MET A 524 -16.29 -9.88 -42.61
N LEU A 525 -17.30 -10.74 -42.75
CA LEU A 525 -18.25 -10.71 -43.85
C LEU A 525 -19.64 -10.43 -43.29
N TYR A 526 -20.31 -9.42 -43.80
CA TYR A 526 -21.64 -9.01 -43.37
C TYR A 526 -22.61 -8.92 -44.54
N ASN A 527 -23.86 -9.29 -44.26
CA ASN A 527 -25.01 -8.98 -45.10
C ASN A 527 -26.03 -8.22 -44.26
N GLY A 528 -26.83 -7.37 -44.90
CA GLY A 528 -27.80 -6.59 -44.18
C GLY A 528 -28.68 -5.72 -45.06
N PHE A 529 -29.59 -5.01 -44.39
CA PHE A 529 -30.34 -3.93 -44.99
C PHE A 529 -30.42 -2.75 -44.02
N GLN A 530 -30.64 -1.57 -44.58
CA GLN A 530 -30.82 -0.35 -43.82
C GLN A 530 -31.86 0.54 -44.48
N ARG A 531 -32.74 1.13 -43.68
CA ARG A 531 -33.69 2.17 -44.08
C ARG A 531 -33.51 3.37 -43.17
N TYR A 532 -33.38 4.52 -43.80
CA TYR A 532 -33.28 5.82 -43.13
C TYR A 532 -34.30 6.76 -43.74
N GLU A 533 -35.11 7.38 -42.89
CA GLU A 533 -36.11 8.36 -43.30
C GLU A 533 -35.97 9.60 -42.40
N ASP A 534 -35.77 10.75 -43.02
CA ASP A 534 -35.92 12.03 -42.35
C ASP A 534 -37.41 12.35 -42.20
N ARG A 535 -37.90 12.40 -40.96
CA ARG A 535 -39.31 12.69 -40.68
C ARG A 535 -39.61 14.19 -40.58
N LEU A 536 -38.60 15.07 -40.67
CA LEU A 536 -38.83 16.51 -40.70
C LEU A 536 -39.16 16.99 -42.11
N MET A 537 -39.98 18.04 -42.20
CA MET A 537 -40.27 18.73 -43.47
C MET A 537 -39.38 19.98 -43.60
N PRO A 538 -38.71 20.19 -44.75
CA PRO A 538 -38.65 19.30 -45.90
C PRO A 538 -37.70 18.10 -45.66
N ARG A 539 -38.10 16.89 -46.10
CA ARG A 539 -37.31 15.67 -45.94
C ARG A 539 -35.98 15.77 -46.69
N LYS A 540 -34.85 15.49 -46.04
CA LYS A 540 -33.51 15.51 -46.68
C LYS A 540 -33.08 14.17 -47.26
N PHE A 541 -33.57 13.06 -46.71
CA PHE A 541 -33.31 11.70 -47.20
C PHE A 541 -34.46 10.77 -46.86
N ASP A 542 -34.72 9.80 -47.75
CA ASP A 542 -35.63 8.68 -47.52
C ASP A 542 -35.17 7.55 -48.45
N TYR A 543 -34.51 6.53 -47.90
CA TYR A 543 -33.96 5.44 -48.69
C TYR A 543 -33.97 4.10 -47.96
N GLU A 544 -33.99 3.03 -48.75
CA GLU A 544 -33.73 1.66 -48.32
C GLU A 544 -32.54 1.10 -49.09
N GLU A 545 -31.62 0.43 -48.41
CA GLU A 545 -30.42 -0.16 -49.02
C GLU A 545 -30.21 -1.58 -48.52
N LYS A 546 -29.99 -2.52 -49.44
CA LYS A 546 -29.52 -3.88 -49.16
C LYS A 546 -28.05 -3.96 -49.49
N PHE A 547 -27.22 -4.41 -48.55
CA PHE A 547 -25.77 -4.35 -48.69
C PHE A 547 -25.06 -5.64 -48.28
N PHE A 548 -23.92 -5.85 -48.92
CA PHE A 548 -22.86 -6.76 -48.52
C PHE A 548 -21.64 -5.94 -48.11
N ARG A 549 -20.99 -6.32 -47.01
CA ARG A 549 -19.81 -5.62 -46.50
C ARG A 549 -18.70 -6.59 -46.12
N PHE A 550 -17.51 -6.31 -46.61
CA PHE A 550 -16.25 -6.95 -46.26
C PHE A 550 -15.43 -6.01 -45.35
N SER A 551 -14.83 -6.55 -44.30
CA SER A 551 -13.89 -5.82 -43.42
C SER A 551 -12.65 -6.66 -43.17
N LEU A 552 -11.48 -6.03 -43.20
CA LEU A 552 -10.20 -6.62 -42.86
C LEU A 552 -9.55 -5.77 -41.76
N ASP A 553 -9.24 -6.41 -40.63
CA ASP A 553 -8.51 -5.81 -39.52
C ASP A 553 -7.18 -6.54 -39.37
N GLN A 554 -6.07 -5.84 -39.56
CA GLN A 554 -4.72 -6.42 -39.49
C GLN A 554 -3.75 -5.49 -38.77
N GLN A 555 -3.02 -6.05 -37.80
CA GLN A 555 -1.86 -5.39 -37.20
C GLN A 555 -0.58 -5.83 -37.93
N LEU A 556 0.17 -4.89 -38.52
CA LEU A 556 1.47 -5.10 -39.14
C LEU A 556 2.53 -4.29 -38.37
N GLY A 557 3.27 -4.95 -37.48
CA GLY A 557 4.21 -4.28 -36.59
C GLY A 557 3.50 -3.26 -35.68
N ILE A 558 3.87 -1.98 -35.80
CA ILE A 558 3.25 -0.87 -35.05
C ILE A 558 1.97 -0.33 -35.71
N PHE A 559 1.67 -0.76 -36.94
CA PHE A 559 0.53 -0.25 -37.71
C PHE A 559 -0.69 -1.15 -37.53
N GLN A 560 -1.82 -0.54 -37.22
CA GLN A 560 -3.15 -1.15 -37.25
C GLN A 560 -3.86 -0.65 -38.51
N ILE A 561 -4.17 -1.57 -39.40
CA ILE A 561 -4.81 -1.31 -40.69
C ILE A 561 -6.24 -1.87 -40.64
N ASN A 562 -7.23 -1.02 -40.92
CA ASN A 562 -8.61 -1.41 -41.13
C ASN A 562 -9.03 -1.05 -42.56
N LEU A 563 -9.43 -2.05 -43.34
CA LEU A 563 -9.98 -1.87 -44.68
C LEU A 563 -11.42 -2.34 -44.70
N GLN A 564 -12.33 -1.54 -45.22
CA GLN A 564 -13.73 -1.88 -45.34
C GLN A 564 -14.22 -1.58 -46.76
N GLY A 565 -14.98 -2.52 -47.33
CA GLY A 565 -15.68 -2.35 -48.60
C GLY A 565 -17.12 -2.78 -48.44
N GLN A 566 -18.06 -1.91 -48.81
CA GLN A 566 -19.48 -2.19 -48.85
C GLN A 566 -19.98 -1.99 -50.27
N SER A 567 -20.82 -2.91 -50.74
CA SER A 567 -21.54 -2.80 -52.00
C SER A 567 -23.01 -3.11 -51.73
N GLY A 568 -23.91 -2.33 -52.29
CA GLY A 568 -25.34 -2.47 -52.07
C GLY A 568 -26.18 -1.86 -53.17
N LYS A 569 -27.47 -2.18 -53.13
CA LYS A 569 -28.50 -1.59 -53.99
C LYS A 569 -29.39 -0.70 -53.12
N THR A 570 -29.55 0.56 -53.54
CA THR A 570 -30.30 1.58 -52.83
C THR A 570 -31.53 1.97 -53.63
N ASP A 571 -32.68 1.97 -52.98
CA ASP A 571 -33.94 2.52 -53.45
C ASP A 571 -34.17 3.86 -52.72
N ASN A 572 -34.21 4.95 -53.48
CA ASN A 572 -34.40 6.31 -52.95
C ASN A 572 -35.88 6.68 -53.08
N HIS A 573 -36.58 6.69 -51.95
CA HIS A 573 -38.01 6.99 -51.86
C HIS A 573 -38.30 8.49 -51.92
N LEU A 574 -37.31 9.34 -51.65
CA LEU A 574 -37.46 10.80 -51.71
C LEU A 574 -37.58 11.30 -53.16
N LEU A 575 -36.75 10.77 -54.06
CA LEU A 575 -36.69 11.19 -55.47
C LEU A 575 -37.18 10.13 -56.46
N GLY A 576 -37.55 8.93 -55.99
CA GLY A 576 -38.20 7.90 -56.79
C GLY A 576 -37.29 7.12 -57.74
N PHE A 577 -35.98 7.03 -57.47
CA PHE A 577 -35.04 6.26 -58.29
C PHE A 577 -34.31 5.16 -57.49
N SER A 578 -33.76 4.17 -58.20
CA SER A 578 -32.95 3.10 -57.63
C SER A 578 -31.56 3.07 -58.28
N GLY A 579 -30.53 2.72 -57.52
CA GLY A 579 -29.16 2.65 -58.02
C GLY A 579 -28.24 1.80 -57.15
N ASN A 580 -26.99 1.65 -57.57
CA ASN A 580 -25.97 0.98 -56.77
C ASN A 580 -25.32 1.97 -55.81
N SER A 581 -24.89 1.47 -54.65
CA SER A 581 -24.12 2.20 -53.66
C SER A 581 -22.89 1.38 -53.27
N GLY A 582 -21.71 1.99 -53.33
CA GLY A 582 -20.44 1.45 -52.89
C GLY A 582 -19.77 2.36 -51.88
N PHE A 583 -19.20 1.80 -50.82
CA PHE A 583 -18.48 2.55 -49.79
C PHE A 583 -17.18 1.85 -49.44
N TYR A 584 -16.05 2.51 -49.64
CA TYR A 584 -14.72 1.97 -49.40
C TYR A 584 -13.99 2.84 -48.39
N THR A 585 -13.49 2.26 -47.31
CA THR A 585 -12.78 2.98 -46.25
C THR A 585 -11.46 2.28 -45.96
N ALA A 586 -10.41 3.08 -45.77
CA ALA A 586 -9.12 2.64 -45.28
C ALA A 586 -8.72 3.51 -44.09
N THR A 587 -8.39 2.88 -42.97
CA THR A 587 -7.85 3.54 -41.78
C THR A 587 -6.51 2.92 -41.44
N VAL A 588 -5.51 3.77 -41.23
CA VAL A 588 -4.19 3.38 -40.75
C VAL A 588 -3.93 4.12 -39.44
N SER A 589 -3.63 3.38 -38.40
CA SER A 589 -3.28 3.95 -37.10
C SER A 589 -2.01 3.34 -36.55
N PHE A 590 -1.22 4.12 -35.83
CA PHE A 590 -0.03 3.63 -35.14
C PHE A 590 0.29 4.52 -33.94
N GLU A 591 1.01 3.96 -32.99
CA GLU A 591 1.49 4.70 -31.83
C GLU A 591 3.01 4.61 -31.75
N LYS A 592 3.67 5.77 -31.59
CA LYS A 592 5.12 5.86 -31.38
C LYS A 592 5.43 7.11 -30.58
N PHE A 593 6.41 7.04 -29.67
CA PHE A 593 6.85 8.19 -28.86
C PHE A 593 5.70 8.89 -28.10
N ARG A 594 4.83 8.11 -27.44
CA ARG A 594 3.62 8.63 -26.73
C ARG A 594 2.71 9.49 -27.63
N THR A 595 2.76 9.23 -28.94
CA THR A 595 1.98 9.93 -29.95
C THR A 595 1.22 8.91 -30.79
N SER A 596 -0.10 9.01 -30.81
CA SER A 596 -0.96 8.20 -31.66
C SER A 596 -1.34 8.97 -32.91
N PHE A 597 -1.16 8.33 -34.07
CA PHE A 597 -1.58 8.82 -35.36
C PHE A 597 -2.73 7.95 -35.85
N ASN A 598 -3.78 8.56 -36.37
CA ASN A 598 -4.87 7.89 -37.05
C ASN A 598 -5.16 8.67 -38.34
N VAL A 599 -5.01 8.02 -39.48
CA VAL A 599 -5.30 8.59 -40.80
C VAL A 599 -6.35 7.72 -41.44
N PHE A 600 -7.37 8.34 -41.99
CA PHE A 600 -8.44 7.63 -42.68
C PHE A 600 -8.81 8.30 -43.99
N GLY A 601 -9.24 7.48 -44.93
CA GLY A 601 -9.79 7.90 -46.21
C GLY A 601 -10.96 7.01 -46.59
N SER A 602 -12.00 7.60 -47.17
CA SER A 602 -13.15 6.89 -47.68
C SER A 602 -13.60 7.46 -49.02
N TYR A 603 -14.07 6.58 -49.87
CA TYR A 603 -14.62 6.87 -51.19
C TYR A 603 -16.00 6.22 -51.28
N ALA A 604 -17.01 7.03 -51.52
CA ALA A 604 -18.40 6.61 -51.63
C ALA A 604 -18.94 6.92 -53.03
N VAL A 605 -19.63 5.96 -53.62
CA VAL A 605 -20.50 6.17 -54.78
C VAL A 605 -21.88 5.79 -54.29
N THR A 606 -22.82 6.72 -54.19
CA THR A 606 -24.09 6.46 -53.49
C THR A 606 -25.29 6.99 -54.24
N SER A 607 -26.38 6.24 -54.17
CA SER A 607 -27.69 6.63 -54.71
C SER A 607 -28.66 7.10 -53.61
N ARG A 608 -28.14 7.44 -52.41
CA ARG A 608 -28.92 7.79 -51.21
C ARG A 608 -29.46 9.21 -51.18
N TYR A 609 -28.87 10.16 -51.92
CA TYR A 609 -29.19 11.59 -51.81
C TYR A 609 -29.81 12.13 -53.12
N GLN A 610 -29.16 13.10 -53.78
CA GLN A 610 -29.76 13.90 -54.86
C GLN A 610 -29.60 13.29 -56.24
N LEU A 611 -28.54 12.51 -56.47
CA LEU A 611 -28.19 11.98 -57.80
C LEU A 611 -28.00 10.45 -57.76
N PRO A 612 -28.36 9.74 -58.84
CA PRO A 612 -27.90 8.37 -59.06
C PRO A 612 -26.36 8.35 -59.11
N ASN A 613 -25.72 7.46 -58.34
CA ASN A 613 -24.26 7.30 -58.28
C ASN A 613 -23.47 8.57 -57.89
N GLN A 614 -23.96 9.36 -56.93
CA GLN A 614 -23.25 10.52 -56.39
C GLN A 614 -21.91 10.12 -55.77
N LYS A 615 -20.82 10.75 -56.21
CA LYS A 615 -19.46 10.47 -55.71
C LYS A 615 -19.12 11.40 -54.55
N GLN A 616 -18.59 10.85 -53.47
CA GLN A 616 -18.13 11.60 -52.30
C GLN A 616 -16.79 11.04 -51.82
N VAL A 617 -15.90 11.92 -51.38
CA VAL A 617 -14.59 11.55 -50.83
C VAL A 617 -14.45 12.19 -49.47
N TYR A 618 -14.15 11.39 -48.45
CA TYR A 618 -13.86 11.88 -47.12
C TYR A 618 -12.48 11.43 -46.70
N TYR A 619 -11.68 12.31 -46.12
CA TYR A 619 -10.37 11.98 -45.60
C TYR A 619 -10.06 12.86 -44.40
N GLY A 620 -9.25 12.33 -43.51
CA GLY A 620 -8.90 13.02 -42.29
C GLY A 620 -7.74 12.38 -41.56
N ALA A 621 -7.28 13.10 -40.56
CA ALA A 621 -6.20 12.68 -39.68
C ALA A 621 -6.47 13.15 -38.25
N ARG A 622 -6.04 12.34 -37.29
CA ARG A 622 -5.98 12.67 -35.87
C ARG A 622 -4.60 12.36 -35.33
N ILE A 623 -4.03 13.32 -34.63
CA ILE A 623 -2.76 13.21 -33.93
C ILE A 623 -3.03 13.52 -32.47
N LEU A 624 -2.74 12.59 -31.57
CA LEU A 624 -2.77 12.82 -30.13
C LEU A 624 -1.35 12.60 -29.61
N SER A 625 -0.75 13.61 -29.01
CA SER A 625 0.62 13.55 -28.50
C SER A 625 0.67 13.96 -27.04
N ARG A 626 1.29 13.12 -26.21
CA ARG A 626 1.67 13.45 -24.84
C ARG A 626 3.18 13.63 -24.78
N LEU A 627 3.64 14.79 -25.26
CA LEU A 627 5.06 15.16 -25.37
C LEU A 627 5.77 15.05 -24.02
N SER A 628 5.09 15.43 -22.93
CA SER A 628 5.53 15.23 -21.55
C SER A 628 4.33 15.04 -20.62
N ASP A 629 4.57 14.84 -19.32
CA ASP A 629 3.48 14.86 -18.33
C ASP A 629 2.90 16.25 -18.10
N LYS A 630 3.56 17.29 -18.61
CA LYS A 630 3.16 18.71 -18.52
C LYS A 630 2.63 19.26 -19.83
N THR A 631 2.72 18.52 -20.93
CA THR A 631 2.42 19.02 -22.27
C THR A 631 1.67 17.98 -23.08
N SER A 632 0.47 18.34 -23.54
CA SER A 632 -0.30 17.50 -24.46
C SER A 632 -0.87 18.30 -25.62
N PHE A 633 -0.99 17.63 -26.76
CA PHE A 633 -1.41 18.20 -28.02
C PHE A 633 -2.36 17.25 -28.73
N SER A 634 -3.47 17.78 -29.24
CA SER A 634 -4.43 17.07 -30.07
C SER A 634 -4.70 17.90 -31.32
N LEU A 635 -4.54 17.26 -32.48
CA LEU A 635 -4.88 17.82 -33.77
C LEU A 635 -5.83 16.87 -34.48
N PHE A 636 -6.92 17.39 -35.01
CA PHE A 636 -7.87 16.66 -35.80
C PHE A 636 -8.24 17.48 -37.04
N TYR A 637 -8.33 16.81 -38.17
CA TYR A 637 -8.80 17.39 -39.42
C TYR A 637 -9.61 16.37 -40.20
N GLN A 638 -10.70 16.83 -40.80
CA GLN A 638 -11.51 16.09 -41.75
C GLN A 638 -12.09 17.04 -42.78
N ASN A 639 -12.06 16.65 -44.06
CA ASN A 639 -12.48 17.55 -45.15
C ASN A 639 -13.99 17.83 -45.16
N ASN A 640 -14.84 16.84 -44.86
CA ASN A 640 -16.29 16.98 -44.81
C ASN A 640 -16.95 15.77 -44.13
N TYR A 641 -18.26 15.81 -43.92
CA TYR A 641 -19.07 14.74 -43.32
C TYR A 641 -20.19 14.27 -44.24
N MET A 642 -20.74 13.09 -43.97
CA MET A 642 -21.90 12.59 -44.70
C MET A 642 -23.14 13.46 -44.40
N PRO A 643 -24.02 13.72 -45.39
CA PRO A 643 -25.22 14.52 -45.18
C PRO A 643 -26.13 14.04 -44.06
N GLU A 644 -26.20 12.75 -43.76
CA GLU A 644 -27.01 12.22 -42.65
C GLU A 644 -26.51 12.69 -41.28
N GLU A 645 -25.27 13.16 -41.15
CA GLU A 645 -24.70 13.65 -39.89
C GLU A 645 -25.06 15.10 -39.59
N TYR A 646 -25.89 15.75 -40.42
CA TYR A 646 -26.26 17.17 -40.26
C TYR A 646 -26.97 17.50 -38.93
N PHE A 647 -27.54 16.49 -38.26
CA PHE A 647 -28.18 16.67 -36.96
C PHE A 647 -27.19 16.95 -35.81
N ALA A 648 -25.88 16.74 -36.04
CA ALA A 648 -24.81 16.94 -35.08
C ALA A 648 -23.84 18.05 -35.51
N ASP A 649 -23.16 18.64 -34.52
CA ASP A 649 -22.03 19.53 -34.77
C ASP A 649 -20.86 18.71 -35.33
N ARG A 650 -20.24 19.20 -36.40
CA ARG A 650 -19.26 18.46 -37.20
C ARG A 650 -17.96 19.23 -37.28
N ASN A 651 -16.94 18.75 -36.57
CA ASN A 651 -15.63 19.39 -36.53
C ASN A 651 -14.86 19.09 -37.82
N LEU A 652 -14.54 20.12 -38.61
CA LEU A 652 -13.65 19.98 -39.77
C LEU A 652 -12.18 20.12 -39.36
N PHE A 653 -11.91 20.91 -38.33
CA PHE A 653 -10.59 21.06 -37.73
C PHE A 653 -10.72 21.27 -36.23
N GLU A 654 -9.84 20.65 -35.46
CA GLU A 654 -9.72 20.88 -34.02
C GLU A 654 -8.24 20.85 -33.62
N LEU A 655 -7.84 21.87 -32.88
CA LEU A 655 -6.56 21.99 -32.21
C LEU A 655 -6.83 22.12 -30.72
N LEU A 656 -6.24 21.26 -29.90
CA LEU A 656 -6.20 21.39 -28.45
C LEU A 656 -4.74 21.31 -28.00
N PHE A 657 -4.28 22.28 -27.23
CA PHE A 657 -2.94 22.31 -26.68
C PHE A 657 -3.02 22.67 -25.20
N HIS A 658 -2.37 21.86 -24.37
CA HIS A 658 -2.31 22.04 -22.92
C HIS A 658 -0.86 22.09 -22.49
N GLN A 659 -0.51 23.08 -21.67
CA GLN A 659 0.82 23.26 -21.11
C GLN A 659 0.74 23.65 -19.63
N GLN A 660 1.38 22.85 -18.78
CA GLN A 660 1.69 23.20 -17.41
C GLN A 660 3.08 23.85 -17.36
N ILE A 661 3.16 25.14 -17.06
CA ILE A 661 4.43 25.88 -17.05
C ILE A 661 5.17 25.62 -15.73
N VAL A 662 4.47 25.78 -14.61
CA VAL A 662 4.94 25.50 -13.25
C VAL A 662 3.85 24.75 -12.47
N PRO A 663 4.17 24.06 -11.37
CA PRO A 663 3.17 23.41 -10.51
C PRO A 663 2.00 24.36 -10.19
N GLY A 664 0.77 23.95 -10.53
CA GLY A 664 -0.44 24.75 -10.31
C GLY A 664 -0.78 25.80 -11.38
N HIS A 665 0.05 26.00 -12.42
CA HIS A 665 -0.21 26.97 -13.49
C HIS A 665 -0.35 26.26 -14.84
N GLU A 666 -1.54 26.32 -15.42
CA GLU A 666 -1.91 25.64 -16.66
C GLU A 666 -2.40 26.64 -17.72
N PHE A 667 -2.02 26.40 -18.97
CA PHE A 667 -2.50 27.13 -20.14
C PHE A 667 -3.12 26.14 -21.12
N ASP A 668 -4.35 26.44 -21.54
CA ASP A 668 -5.11 25.68 -22.52
C ASP A 668 -5.43 26.57 -23.73
N LEU A 669 -5.09 26.07 -24.91
CA LEU A 669 -5.40 26.68 -26.19
C LEU A 669 -6.31 25.73 -26.95
N SER A 670 -7.47 26.20 -27.39
CA SER A 670 -8.35 25.43 -28.25
C SER A 670 -8.79 26.23 -29.46
N GLY A 671 -8.71 25.64 -30.64
CA GLY A 671 -9.23 26.18 -31.88
C GLY A 671 -10.08 25.13 -32.59
N ARG A 672 -11.29 25.49 -33.02
CA ARG A 672 -12.22 24.60 -33.70
C ARG A 672 -12.80 25.29 -34.91
N TYR A 673 -12.82 24.56 -36.02
CA TYR A 673 -13.54 24.93 -37.22
C TYR A 673 -14.59 23.87 -37.48
N ALA A 674 -15.86 24.21 -37.42
CA ALA A 674 -16.95 23.25 -37.40
C ALA A 674 -18.14 23.72 -38.22
N LEU A 675 -18.91 22.76 -38.72
CA LEU A 675 -20.26 22.99 -39.21
C LEU A 675 -21.20 22.80 -38.02
N GLN A 676 -21.89 23.85 -37.60
CA GLN A 676 -22.97 23.70 -36.62
C GLN A 676 -24.04 22.73 -37.16
N ARG A 677 -24.69 22.05 -36.24
CA ARG A 677 -25.90 21.26 -36.53
C ARG A 677 -26.92 22.07 -37.35
N GLY A 678 -27.59 21.41 -38.29
CA GLY A 678 -28.57 22.03 -39.18
C GLY A 678 -27.99 22.75 -40.38
N GLU A 679 -26.72 23.17 -40.33
CA GLU A 679 -26.05 23.88 -41.42
C GLU A 679 -25.30 22.90 -42.33
N LEU A 680 -25.34 23.06 -43.65
CA LEU A 680 -24.56 22.21 -44.56
C LEU A 680 -23.31 22.89 -45.10
N GLU A 681 -23.29 24.22 -45.12
CA GLU A 681 -22.24 25.01 -45.79
C GLU A 681 -21.61 26.06 -44.89
N ASN A 682 -22.37 26.66 -43.97
CA ASN A 682 -21.89 27.71 -43.07
C ASN A 682 -20.96 27.11 -42.01
N LYS A 683 -19.68 27.51 -42.08
CA LYS A 683 -18.62 27.05 -41.18
C LYS A 683 -18.37 28.11 -40.13
N ASP A 684 -18.30 27.68 -38.88
CA ASP A 684 -18.00 28.53 -37.74
C ASP A 684 -16.59 28.25 -37.25
N PHE A 685 -15.95 29.30 -36.76
CA PHE A 685 -14.64 29.22 -36.14
C PHE A 685 -14.73 29.67 -34.69
N ILE A 686 -14.15 28.89 -33.79
CA ILE A 686 -14.13 29.18 -32.35
C ILE A 686 -12.71 29.02 -31.86
N PHE A 687 -12.28 29.98 -31.07
CA PHE A 687 -10.99 30.00 -30.43
C PHE A 687 -11.17 30.29 -28.94
N SER A 688 -10.40 29.62 -28.09
CA SER A 688 -10.35 29.90 -26.67
C SER A 688 -8.92 29.77 -26.16
N LEU A 689 -8.52 30.76 -25.36
CA LEU A 689 -7.29 30.75 -24.58
C LEU A 689 -7.67 30.82 -23.11
N ARG A 690 -7.29 29.81 -22.34
CA ARG A 690 -7.60 29.68 -20.92
C ARG A 690 -6.32 29.59 -20.11
N TYR A 691 -6.27 30.35 -19.03
CA TYR A 691 -5.28 30.22 -17.97
C TYR A 691 -5.97 29.69 -16.71
N THR A 692 -5.37 28.69 -16.06
CA THR A 692 -5.88 28.09 -14.82
C THR A 692 -4.81 28.10 -13.73
N LEU A 693 -5.16 28.70 -12.58
CA LEU A 693 -4.39 28.68 -11.34
C LEU A 693 -5.02 27.67 -10.37
N ARG A 694 -4.27 26.63 -10.00
CA ARG A 694 -4.69 25.63 -9.00
C ARG A 694 -3.97 25.86 -7.67
N LEU A 695 -4.76 26.10 -6.63
CA LEU A 695 -4.31 26.35 -5.27
C LEU A 695 -4.82 25.27 -4.32
N ASN A 696 -4.00 24.92 -3.34
CA ASN A 696 -4.40 24.06 -2.22
C ASN A 696 -4.69 24.96 -1.01
N VAL A 697 -5.91 25.48 -0.95
CA VAL A 697 -6.34 26.49 0.04
C VAL A 697 -6.41 25.86 1.43
N PRO A 698 -5.72 26.39 2.45
CA PRO A 698 -5.80 25.88 3.81
C PRO A 698 -7.20 26.16 4.40
N ILE A 699 -7.88 25.12 4.85
CA ILE A 699 -9.27 25.19 5.35
C ILE A 699 -9.43 24.74 6.80
N GLN A 700 -8.49 23.95 7.33
CA GLN A 700 -8.52 23.47 8.72
C GLN A 700 -7.10 23.27 9.23
N LYS A 701 -6.77 23.74 10.44
CA LYS A 701 -5.50 23.40 11.11
C LYS A 701 -5.60 22.01 11.72
N LYS A 702 -4.70 21.09 11.34
CA LYS A 702 -4.70 19.67 11.74
C LYS A 702 -3.87 19.37 12.98
N ALA A 703 -2.83 20.16 13.23
CA ALA A 703 -1.91 19.98 14.34
C ALA A 703 -1.32 21.33 14.74
N GLU A 704 -0.86 21.41 15.98
CA GLU A 704 0.10 22.43 16.41
C GLU A 704 1.42 21.70 16.65
N TYR A 705 2.45 22.11 15.92
CA TYR A 705 3.79 21.63 16.15
C TYR A 705 4.70 22.78 16.55
N THR A 706 5.71 22.45 17.33
CA THR A 706 6.80 23.32 17.73
C THR A 706 8.13 22.62 17.46
N GLY A 707 9.22 23.38 17.60
CA GLY A 707 10.58 22.91 17.47
C GLY A 707 11.41 23.19 18.72
N LEU A 708 12.42 22.35 18.94
CA LEU A 708 13.49 22.58 19.90
C LEU A 708 14.81 22.67 19.14
N TYR A 709 15.50 23.78 19.33
CA TYR A 709 16.79 24.07 18.74
C TYR A 709 17.84 24.15 19.85
N GLY A 710 19.07 23.75 19.56
CA GLY A 710 20.11 23.87 20.56
C GLY A 710 21.49 23.55 20.02
N ASN A 711 22.48 23.85 20.85
CA ASN A 711 23.88 23.58 20.61
C ASN A 711 24.49 22.87 21.82
N ILE A 712 25.28 21.83 21.52
CA ILE A 712 26.21 21.22 22.48
C ILE A 712 27.58 21.85 22.29
N SER A 713 27.93 22.78 23.17
CA SER A 713 29.22 23.46 23.13
C SER A 713 30.35 22.53 23.56
N ASN A 714 31.46 22.54 22.83
CA ASN A 714 32.65 21.75 23.19
C ASN A 714 33.45 22.47 24.30
N LEU A 715 33.45 21.92 25.51
CA LEU A 715 34.19 22.43 26.67
C LEU A 715 35.39 21.53 27.03
N GLY A 716 36.13 21.08 26.01
CA GLY A 716 37.36 20.30 26.16
C GLY A 716 37.25 18.82 25.79
N VAL A 717 36.16 18.40 25.14
CA VAL A 717 35.94 17.02 24.70
C VAL A 717 36.45 16.78 23.27
N LYS A 718 36.67 15.51 22.92
CA LYS A 718 37.22 15.12 21.61
C LYS A 718 36.27 15.40 20.44
N LYS A 719 34.96 15.26 20.63
CA LYS A 719 33.95 15.48 19.59
C LYS A 719 32.62 15.95 20.17
N VAL A 720 31.91 16.77 19.40
CA VAL A 720 30.50 17.11 19.62
C VAL A 720 29.61 16.73 18.43
N ASP A 721 30.19 16.11 17.39
CA ASP A 721 29.49 15.59 16.21
C ASP A 721 28.92 14.18 16.48
N GLY A 722 27.75 13.92 15.91
CA GLY A 722 27.13 12.60 15.96
C GLY A 722 26.60 12.20 17.34
N ILE A 723 26.37 13.16 18.23
CA ILE A 723 25.81 12.92 19.56
C ILE A 723 24.30 12.80 19.42
N ARG A 724 23.75 11.68 19.88
CA ARG A 724 22.32 11.41 19.77
C ARG A 724 21.59 11.94 20.99
N LEU A 725 20.51 12.65 20.71
CA LEU A 725 19.63 13.25 21.70
C LEU A 725 18.24 12.63 21.59
N MET A 726 17.63 12.40 22.74
CA MET A 726 16.27 11.87 22.86
C MET A 726 15.39 12.90 23.54
N LEU A 727 14.26 13.23 22.93
CA LEU A 727 13.25 14.10 23.49
C LEU A 727 11.94 13.31 23.54
N GLY A 728 11.72 12.58 24.64
CA GLY A 728 10.70 11.53 24.71
C GLY A 728 10.91 10.47 23.62
N ASN A 729 9.98 10.35 22.67
CA ASN A 729 10.06 9.40 21.54
C ASN A 729 10.73 10.00 20.29
N HIS A 730 11.16 11.26 20.33
CA HIS A 730 11.80 11.93 19.21
C HIS A 730 13.31 11.83 19.31
N LEU A 731 13.97 11.70 18.16
CA LEU A 731 15.42 11.53 18.05
C LEU A 731 16.02 12.62 17.17
N SER A 732 17.14 13.16 17.62
CA SER A 732 17.98 14.08 16.87
C SER A 732 19.45 13.68 17.02
N VAL A 733 20.29 14.17 16.11
CA VAL A 733 21.72 13.96 16.14
C VAL A 733 22.44 15.28 15.89
N THR A 734 23.51 15.55 16.62
CA THR A 734 24.27 16.77 16.42
C THR A 734 25.04 16.79 15.09
N ASP A 735 25.22 18.00 14.56
CA ASP A 735 26.15 18.28 13.48
C ASP A 735 27.59 18.46 13.97
N ARG A 736 28.52 18.75 13.04
CA ARG A 736 29.94 18.97 13.35
C ARG A 736 30.22 20.12 14.32
N ASN A 737 29.30 21.08 14.41
CA ASN A 737 29.38 22.23 15.30
C ASN A 737 28.63 22.01 16.62
N GLY A 738 28.04 20.82 16.82
CA GLY A 738 27.25 20.48 18.00
C GLY A 738 25.78 20.94 17.93
N ASN A 739 25.30 21.46 16.80
CA ASN A 739 23.91 21.89 16.68
C ASN A 739 22.97 20.71 16.53
N PHE A 740 21.81 20.75 17.19
CA PHE A 740 20.75 19.77 17.05
C PHE A 740 19.39 20.46 16.86
N VAL A 741 18.46 19.72 16.25
CA VAL A 741 17.10 20.21 16.01
C VAL A 741 16.09 19.08 16.15
N PHE A 742 15.00 19.37 16.86
CA PHE A 742 13.78 18.58 16.85
C PHE A 742 12.69 19.42 16.19
N LYS A 743 12.01 18.90 15.17
CA LYS A 743 10.86 19.52 14.52
C LYS A 743 9.64 18.62 14.60
N ASN A 744 8.46 19.19 14.37
CA ASN A 744 7.18 18.49 14.36
C ASN A 744 6.84 17.87 15.72
N ILE A 745 7.16 18.59 16.81
CA ILE A 745 6.91 18.17 18.19
C ILE A 745 5.60 18.78 18.67
N VAL A 746 4.76 18.00 19.34
CA VAL A 746 3.54 18.54 19.94
C VAL A 746 3.94 19.40 21.16
N PRO A 747 3.41 20.62 21.34
CA PRO A 747 3.68 21.43 22.53
C PRO A 747 3.36 20.68 23.83
N GLY A 748 4.22 20.81 24.83
CA GLY A 748 4.10 20.09 26.10
C GLY A 748 5.42 19.95 26.86
N ASP A 749 5.38 19.16 27.93
CA ASP A 749 6.54 18.88 28.78
C ASP A 749 7.28 17.63 28.30
N TYR A 750 8.59 17.75 28.14
CA TYR A 750 9.48 16.69 27.66
C TYR A 750 10.74 16.59 28.50
N PHE A 751 11.37 15.42 28.48
CA PHE A 751 12.72 15.24 29.01
C PHE A 751 13.70 15.12 27.86
N LEU A 752 14.75 15.94 27.89
CA LEU A 752 15.88 15.85 26.98
C LEU A 752 16.96 14.98 27.61
N GLU A 753 17.40 13.96 26.85
CA GLU A 753 18.42 13.00 27.24
C GLU A 753 19.51 12.91 26.19
N ILE A 754 20.72 12.51 26.62
CA ILE A 754 21.84 12.16 25.73
C ILE A 754 22.01 10.65 25.74
N ASP A 755 22.13 10.07 24.56
CA ASP A 755 22.58 8.69 24.42
C ASP A 755 24.08 8.60 24.72
N ARG A 756 24.40 8.06 25.91
CA ARG A 756 25.77 7.94 26.39
C ARG A 756 26.66 7.05 25.49
N SER A 757 26.08 6.18 24.66
CA SER A 757 26.86 5.37 23.70
C SER A 757 27.50 6.21 22.59
N THR A 758 27.03 7.45 22.40
CA THR A 758 27.50 8.35 21.34
C THR A 758 28.61 9.33 21.79
N ILE A 759 28.83 9.46 23.10
CA ILE A 759 29.89 10.29 23.72
C ILE A 759 31.04 9.43 24.24
N HIS A 760 32.20 10.03 24.54
CA HIS A 760 33.30 9.27 25.12
C HIS A 760 32.99 8.87 26.57
N ILE A 761 33.59 7.78 27.07
CA ILE A 761 33.27 7.19 28.38
C ILE A 761 33.42 8.16 29.58
N ASN A 762 34.30 9.16 29.43
CA ASN A 762 34.58 10.19 30.44
C ASN A 762 33.94 11.54 30.12
N ASP A 763 33.19 11.68 29.02
CA ASP A 763 32.53 12.94 28.70
C ASP A 763 31.23 13.05 29.51
N ILE A 764 30.96 14.23 30.05
CA ILE A 764 29.77 14.53 30.87
C ILE A 764 29.18 15.90 30.48
N ALA A 765 27.86 16.02 30.53
CA ALA A 765 27.18 17.30 30.32
C ALA A 765 27.43 18.25 31.50
N ASN A 766 27.58 19.53 31.22
CA ASN A 766 27.70 20.57 32.24
C ASN A 766 26.36 20.91 32.94
N VAL A 767 25.27 20.29 32.50
CA VAL A 767 23.91 20.38 33.07
C VAL A 767 23.45 19.02 33.56
N THR A 768 22.41 18.99 34.40
CA THR A 768 21.79 17.74 34.86
C THR A 768 20.90 17.17 33.74
N LEU A 769 21.12 15.91 33.38
CA LEU A 769 20.28 15.18 32.43
C LEU A 769 19.71 13.91 33.07
N PRO A 770 18.45 13.53 32.81
CA PRO A 770 17.48 14.17 31.89
C PRO A 770 17.05 15.58 32.29
N ALA A 771 16.98 16.52 31.34
CA ALA A 771 16.53 17.90 31.58
C ALA A 771 15.04 18.04 31.25
N ALA A 772 14.24 18.52 32.20
CA ALA A 772 12.82 18.82 31.98
C ALA A 772 12.66 20.13 31.20
N LEU A 773 11.99 20.08 30.06
CA LEU A 773 11.76 21.20 29.15
C LEU A 773 10.27 21.37 28.87
N HIS A 774 9.76 22.59 28.98
CA HIS A 774 8.42 22.96 28.54
C HIS A 774 8.49 23.58 27.14
N LEU A 775 7.92 22.93 26.14
CA LEU A 775 7.94 23.40 24.76
C LEU A 775 6.64 24.14 24.43
N GLY A 776 6.73 25.45 24.24
CA GLY A 776 5.62 26.30 23.83
C GLY A 776 5.46 26.40 22.31
N ASN A 777 4.47 27.18 21.86
CA ASN A 777 4.18 27.45 20.44
C ASN A 777 5.20 28.38 19.74
N GLN A 778 6.22 28.85 20.46
CA GLN A 778 7.31 29.67 19.94
C GLN A 778 8.58 28.82 19.72
N GLU A 779 9.61 29.38 19.09
CA GLU A 779 10.91 28.71 19.00
C GLU A 779 11.49 28.45 20.40
N ASN A 780 11.73 27.19 20.72
CA ASN A 780 12.33 26.79 21.99
C ASN A 780 13.83 26.56 21.77
N ILE A 781 14.67 27.15 22.62
CA ILE A 781 16.14 27.03 22.54
C ILE A 781 16.68 26.45 23.84
N TYR A 782 17.51 25.40 23.76
CA TYR A 782 18.21 24.83 24.90
C TYR A 782 19.66 24.49 24.55
N ASN A 783 20.60 25.23 25.15
CA ASN A 783 22.04 25.04 24.92
C ASN A 783 22.70 24.51 26.19
N PHE A 784 23.65 23.60 26.03
CA PHE A 784 24.48 23.10 27.12
C PHE A 784 25.85 22.68 26.57
N GLY A 785 26.80 22.35 27.43
CA GLY A 785 28.15 21.97 27.04
C GLY A 785 28.52 20.54 27.45
N LEU A 786 29.49 19.97 26.76
CA LEU A 786 30.13 18.70 27.13
C LEU A 786 31.57 18.95 27.57
N THR A 787 31.95 18.36 28.69
CA THR A 787 33.29 18.45 29.29
C THR A 787 33.76 17.09 29.79
N GLU A 788 35.02 16.96 30.21
CA GLU A 788 35.55 15.73 30.78
C GLU A 788 35.23 15.62 32.27
N ALA A 789 34.71 14.46 32.69
CA ALA A 789 34.32 14.21 34.05
C ALA A 789 35.53 14.13 35.00
N ALA A 790 35.35 14.64 36.20
CA ALA A 790 36.32 14.59 37.29
C ALA A 790 36.13 13.35 38.16
N ALA A 791 37.11 13.07 39.02
CA ALA A 791 37.06 11.99 39.99
C ALA A 791 37.59 12.41 41.36
N ILE A 792 37.04 11.82 42.41
CA ILE A 792 37.56 11.93 43.78
C ILE A 792 37.98 10.54 44.21
N HIS A 793 39.27 10.36 44.51
CA HIS A 793 39.79 9.14 45.13
C HIS A 793 40.07 9.41 46.59
N GLY A 794 39.65 8.52 47.47
CA GLY A 794 39.96 8.67 48.88
C GLY A 794 40.29 7.38 49.59
N ARG A 795 40.85 7.53 50.79
CA ARG A 795 41.17 6.42 51.68
C ARG A 795 40.74 6.77 53.10
N ILE A 796 40.25 5.78 53.83
CA ILE A 796 40.00 5.91 55.26
C ILE A 796 41.20 5.30 55.99
N GLU A 797 42.03 6.14 56.61
CA GLU A 797 43.19 5.69 57.37
C GLU A 797 42.87 5.62 58.86
N TYR A 798 43.46 4.62 59.51
CA TYR A 798 43.28 4.35 60.93
C TYR A 798 44.63 4.44 61.64
N SER A 799 44.73 5.27 62.67
CA SER A 799 45.92 5.35 63.52
C SER A 799 45.58 5.08 64.99
N GLU A 800 46.29 4.11 65.58
CA GLU A 800 46.37 3.94 67.03
C GLU A 800 47.55 4.74 67.53
N THR A 801 47.29 5.90 68.11
CA THR A 801 48.32 6.63 68.86
C THR A 801 48.27 6.20 70.32
N GLY A 802 49.20 5.33 70.69
CA GLY A 802 49.49 4.93 72.06
C GLY A 802 50.87 4.28 72.14
N ALA A 803 51.87 5.10 72.50
CA ALA A 803 53.17 4.81 73.10
C ALA A 803 53.90 3.50 72.75
N GLU A 804 55.17 3.63 72.33
CA GLU A 804 56.19 2.60 72.52
C GLU A 804 56.14 2.11 73.98
N SER A 805 55.61 0.91 74.17
CA SER A 805 55.65 0.20 75.45
C SER A 805 56.62 -0.96 75.29
N PHE A 806 57.77 -0.84 75.96
CA PHE A 806 58.61 -1.98 76.29
C PHE A 806 57.77 -2.96 77.11
N VAL A 807 57.40 -4.09 76.51
CA VAL A 807 57.22 -5.44 77.08
C VAL A 807 56.32 -6.24 76.13
N HIS A 808 56.86 -7.33 75.59
CA HIS A 808 56.13 -8.31 74.79
C HIS A 808 55.17 -9.12 75.67
N ILE A 809 53.86 -8.96 75.46
CA ILE A 809 52.84 -9.94 75.83
C ILE A 809 51.99 -10.24 74.59
N PRO A 810 51.80 -11.50 74.18
CA PRO A 810 51.01 -11.82 72.99
C PRO A 810 49.53 -11.63 73.27
N ALA A 811 48.91 -10.63 72.65
CA ALA A 811 47.46 -10.44 72.70
C ALA A 811 46.74 -11.43 71.77
N ALA A 812 45.69 -12.04 72.29
CA ALA A 812 44.81 -12.97 71.62
C ALA A 812 44.20 -12.37 70.32
N LYS A 813 44.01 -13.22 69.31
CA LYS A 813 43.33 -12.90 68.04
C LYS A 813 41.86 -12.53 68.29
N ASP A 814 41.60 -11.25 68.58
CA ASP A 814 40.26 -10.70 68.44
C ASP A 814 39.91 -10.55 66.95
N LYS A 815 38.77 -11.13 66.56
CA LYS A 815 38.19 -10.95 65.23
C LYS A 815 37.94 -9.45 65.01
N LYS A 816 38.77 -8.79 64.21
CA LYS A 816 38.54 -7.40 63.74
C LYS A 816 37.13 -7.28 63.16
N LYS A 817 36.20 -6.65 63.90
CA LYS A 817 34.95 -6.16 63.32
C LYS A 817 35.32 -5.19 62.20
N LYS A 818 34.89 -5.47 60.97
CA LYS A 818 34.98 -4.52 59.85
C LYS A 818 33.96 -3.41 60.11
N GLU A 819 34.40 -2.33 60.73
CA GLU A 819 33.59 -1.12 60.86
C GLU A 819 33.48 -0.46 59.48
N ASN A 820 32.25 -0.21 59.06
CA ASN A 820 31.93 0.41 57.78
C ASN A 820 31.45 1.84 58.03
N LEU A 821 31.92 2.76 57.20
CA LEU A 821 31.60 4.18 57.22
C LEU A 821 30.89 4.54 55.92
N ILE A 822 29.97 5.49 55.98
CA ILE A 822 29.31 6.02 54.77
C ILE A 822 30.05 7.29 54.36
N VAL A 823 30.56 7.31 53.14
CA VAL A 823 31.10 8.52 52.51
C VAL A 823 30.08 9.02 51.49
N GLU A 824 29.79 10.32 51.53
CA GLU A 824 28.87 11.01 50.63
C GLU A 824 29.61 12.11 49.89
N ALA A 825 29.42 12.21 48.58
CA ALA A 825 29.86 13.35 47.77
C ALA A 825 28.63 14.04 47.20
N SER A 826 28.50 15.35 47.37
CA SER A 826 27.38 16.14 46.84
C SER A 826 27.83 17.50 46.28
N ASP A 827 27.22 17.91 45.17
CA ASP A 827 27.36 19.24 44.55
C ASP A 827 26.13 20.14 44.83
N GLY A 828 25.20 19.69 45.69
CA GLY A 828 23.93 20.36 46.00
C GLY A 828 22.73 19.87 45.18
N GLU A 829 22.93 19.37 43.96
CA GLU A 829 21.87 18.76 43.13
C GLU A 829 21.97 17.23 43.12
N LEU A 830 23.19 16.72 42.94
CA LEU A 830 23.52 15.31 42.91
C LEU A 830 24.14 14.89 44.24
N THR A 831 23.85 13.65 44.65
CA THR A 831 24.39 13.05 45.86
C THR A 831 24.77 11.60 45.58
N TYR A 832 26.03 11.26 45.79
CA TYR A 832 26.54 9.90 45.70
C TYR A 832 26.94 9.41 47.07
N ARG A 833 26.63 8.15 47.40
CA ARG A 833 26.98 7.52 48.68
C ARG A 833 27.68 6.19 48.45
N LYS A 834 28.77 5.94 49.17
CA LYS A 834 29.46 4.65 49.23
C LYS A 834 29.64 4.20 50.66
N ILE A 835 29.51 2.89 50.90
CA ILE A 835 29.84 2.25 52.16
C ILE A 835 31.28 1.74 52.05
N VAL A 836 32.15 2.19 52.95
CA VAL A 836 33.59 1.97 52.88
C VAL A 836 34.08 1.41 54.21
N ALA A 837 34.81 0.30 54.17
CA ALA A 837 35.39 -0.29 55.38
C ALA A 837 36.58 0.55 55.90
N LEU A 838 36.79 0.54 57.21
CA LEU A 838 37.97 1.14 57.84
C LEU A 838 39.27 0.58 57.22
N GLY A 839 40.17 1.46 56.75
CA GLY A 839 41.41 1.07 56.05
C GLY A 839 41.30 0.91 54.53
N ALA A 840 40.09 0.95 53.96
CA ALA A 840 39.84 0.76 52.53
C ALA A 840 39.84 2.07 51.73
N TYR A 841 39.96 1.93 50.41
CA TYR A 841 39.84 3.01 49.44
C TYR A 841 38.39 3.18 48.99
N PHE A 842 38.06 4.40 48.56
CA PHE A 842 36.83 4.72 47.86
C PHE A 842 37.11 5.66 46.70
N ASP A 843 36.20 5.71 45.77
CA ASP A 843 36.27 6.54 44.59
C ASP A 843 34.88 7.11 44.29
N PHE A 844 34.81 8.30 43.74
CA PHE A 844 33.64 8.81 43.06
C PHE A 844 34.12 9.20 41.66
N THR A 845 33.76 8.37 40.69
CA THR A 845 34.09 8.58 39.28
C THR A 845 32.91 9.24 38.57
N TYR A 846 33.18 9.88 37.44
CA TYR A 846 32.16 10.52 36.61
C TYR A 846 31.43 11.69 37.31
N LEU A 847 32.19 12.55 37.99
CA LEU A 847 31.68 13.76 38.63
C LEU A 847 31.73 14.95 37.67
N ARG A 848 30.75 15.84 37.75
CA ARG A 848 30.80 17.10 37.01
C ARG A 848 31.88 18.01 37.59
N PRO A 849 32.65 18.73 36.76
CA PRO A 849 33.53 19.79 37.26
C PRO A 849 32.74 20.85 38.04
N GLY A 850 33.31 21.36 39.12
CA GLY A 850 32.64 22.28 40.05
C GLY A 850 32.93 22.01 41.52
N GLU A 851 32.13 22.63 42.40
CA GLU A 851 32.26 22.47 43.85
C GLU A 851 31.60 21.19 44.35
N TRP A 852 32.35 20.40 45.11
CA TRP A 852 31.91 19.15 45.71
C TRP A 852 32.19 19.15 47.19
N LYS A 853 31.18 18.81 47.99
CA LYS A 853 31.31 18.53 49.40
C LYS A 853 31.36 17.03 49.63
N VAL A 854 32.48 16.53 50.14
CA VAL A 854 32.63 15.12 50.53
C VAL A 854 32.55 15.00 52.03
N LYS A 855 31.54 14.29 52.54
CA LYS A 855 31.28 14.11 53.96
C LYS A 855 31.38 12.65 54.37
N ILE A 856 31.99 12.38 55.52
CA ILE A 856 32.02 11.04 56.11
C ILE A 856 31.08 10.99 57.32
N TYR A 857 30.20 9.99 57.34
CA TYR A 857 29.26 9.78 58.42
C TYR A 857 29.79 8.76 59.42
N ARG A 858 29.73 9.10 60.70
CA ARG A 858 30.11 8.24 61.82
C ARG A 858 29.17 7.05 62.05
N ASN A 859 28.03 7.00 61.34
CA ASN A 859 27.00 5.97 61.53
C ASN A 859 27.54 4.58 61.16
N GLY A 860 27.99 3.82 62.15
CA GLY A 860 28.65 2.51 61.97
C GLY A 860 29.98 2.38 62.72
N LEU A 861 30.50 3.48 63.28
CA LEU A 861 31.78 3.55 64.00
C LEU A 861 31.58 3.46 65.52
N ASP A 862 32.39 2.66 66.22
CA ASP A 862 32.33 2.50 67.68
C ASP A 862 32.63 3.84 68.41
N LYS A 863 32.05 4.05 69.60
CA LYS A 863 32.21 5.28 70.41
C LYS A 863 33.67 5.58 70.73
N LYS A 864 34.52 4.55 70.76
CA LYS A 864 35.97 4.67 70.97
C LYS A 864 36.73 5.34 69.82
N TYR A 865 36.11 5.63 68.69
CA TYR A 865 36.75 6.27 67.55
C TYR A 865 36.15 7.65 67.25
N LYS A 866 37.01 8.58 66.84
CA LYS A 866 36.67 9.95 66.43
C LYS A 866 37.20 10.22 65.02
N ILE A 867 36.43 10.96 64.24
CA ILE A 867 36.82 11.48 62.93
C ILE A 867 37.13 12.98 63.13
N PRO A 868 38.41 13.42 63.07
CA PRO A 868 38.77 14.82 63.32
C PRO A 868 38.28 15.78 62.23
N VAL A 869 38.23 15.32 60.99
CA VAL A 869 37.78 16.08 59.82
C VAL A 869 36.63 15.32 59.17
N GLU A 870 35.41 15.82 59.34
CA GLU A 870 34.20 15.11 58.91
C GLU A 870 33.79 15.43 57.46
N HIS A 871 34.40 16.44 56.83
CA HIS A 871 34.18 16.76 55.43
C HIS A 871 35.35 17.50 54.77
N TYR A 872 35.36 17.47 53.43
CA TYR A 872 36.19 18.29 52.57
C TYR A 872 35.30 19.03 51.57
N ASP A 873 35.57 20.32 51.35
CA ASP A 873 34.99 21.08 50.24
C ASP A 873 36.06 21.16 49.12
N LEU A 874 35.72 20.71 47.92
CA LEU A 874 36.64 20.47 46.81
C LEU A 874 36.14 21.13 45.53
N HIS A 875 36.93 21.98 44.92
CA HIS A 875 36.70 22.43 43.54
C HIS A 875 37.37 21.48 42.54
N LEU A 876 36.62 20.84 41.64
CA LEU A 876 37.14 19.90 40.63
C LEU A 876 37.22 20.56 39.25
N GLN A 877 38.38 20.50 38.61
CA GLN A 877 38.57 20.88 37.20
C GLN A 877 38.23 19.72 36.25
N PRO A 878 37.96 19.98 34.94
CA PRO A 878 37.76 18.94 33.94
C PRO A 878 38.91 17.92 33.91
N ALA A 879 38.57 16.62 33.84
CA ALA A 879 39.50 15.49 33.92
C ALA A 879 40.39 15.40 35.19
N GLU A 880 40.14 16.23 36.21
CA GLU A 880 40.93 16.20 37.44
C GLU A 880 40.55 15.02 38.33
N ALA A 881 41.56 14.35 38.91
CA ALA A 881 41.39 13.32 39.92
C ALA A 881 41.96 13.78 41.27
N LYS A 882 41.13 14.31 42.16
CA LYS A 882 41.56 14.75 43.49
C LYS A 882 41.67 13.59 44.47
N LYS A 883 42.68 13.65 45.35
CA LYS A 883 42.92 12.64 46.40
C LYS A 883 42.61 13.22 47.78
N ILE A 884 41.83 12.50 48.59
CA ILE A 884 41.49 12.89 49.96
C ILE A 884 41.70 11.74 50.96
N ILE A 885 42.01 12.06 52.21
CA ILE A 885 42.21 11.05 53.26
C ILE A 885 41.36 11.43 54.47
N PHE A 886 40.51 10.50 54.91
CA PHE A 886 39.80 10.63 56.19
C PHE A 886 40.55 9.84 57.25
N ASN A 887 41.03 10.54 58.28
CA ASN A 887 41.71 9.91 59.41
C ASN A 887 40.68 9.55 60.50
N VAL A 888 40.74 8.32 60.98
CA VAL A 888 39.97 7.83 62.11
C VAL A 888 40.93 7.51 63.25
N VAL A 889 40.76 8.18 64.39
CA VAL A 889 41.63 8.05 65.56
C VAL A 889 40.89 7.42 66.72
N LYS A 890 41.58 6.57 67.49
CA LYS A 890 41.04 6.01 68.74
C LYS A 890 41.07 7.06 69.84
N GLN A 891 39.92 7.38 70.42
CA GLN A 891 39.78 8.31 71.53
C GLN A 891 40.29 7.64 72.80
N GLN A 892 41.29 8.25 73.46
CA GLN A 892 41.74 7.81 74.78
C GLN A 892 40.61 8.02 75.80
N THR A 893 40.27 6.96 76.52
CA THR A 893 39.30 7.01 77.62
C THR A 893 39.95 7.66 78.84
N GLU A 894 39.50 8.86 79.22
CA GLU A 894 39.75 9.38 80.56
C GLU A 894 38.98 8.55 81.58
N ILE A 895 39.71 7.91 82.50
CA ILE A 895 39.12 7.29 83.69
C ILE A 895 38.78 8.43 84.65
N ARG A 896 37.50 8.79 84.75
CA ARG A 896 37.01 9.62 85.85
C ARG A 896 36.75 8.73 87.06
N TYR A 897 37.55 8.90 88.11
CA TYR A 897 37.24 8.32 89.42
C TYR A 897 36.02 9.04 90.01
N GLN A 898 35.03 8.25 90.43
CA GLN A 898 33.82 8.71 91.09
C GLN A 898 34.17 9.16 92.53
N GLN A 899 34.13 10.47 92.81
CA GLN A 899 34.18 11.01 94.16
C GLN A 899 32.76 11.26 94.68
N GLU A 900 32.02 10.20 94.98
CA GLU A 900 30.82 10.29 95.82
C GLU A 900 30.61 8.96 96.54
N SER A 901 30.42 9.03 97.85
CA SER A 901 30.21 7.88 98.73
C SER A 901 28.87 7.21 98.43
N ILE A 902 28.92 5.89 98.22
CA ILE A 902 27.74 5.01 98.10
C ILE A 902 26.88 5.17 99.36
N ARG A 903 25.68 5.75 99.22
CA ARG A 903 24.67 5.81 100.28
C ARG A 903 23.75 4.60 100.14
N VAL A 904 23.90 3.63 101.02
CA VAL A 904 23.00 2.49 101.18
C VAL A 904 21.74 2.99 101.90
N SER A 905 20.56 2.80 101.31
CA SER A 905 19.27 3.01 101.98
C SER A 905 18.43 1.73 101.90
N TYR A 906 18.01 1.25 103.07
CA TYR A 906 17.09 0.12 103.22
C TYR A 906 15.68 0.49 102.75
N ASN A 907 15.04 -0.43 102.03
CA ASN A 907 13.61 -0.39 101.76
C ASN A 907 12.85 -0.75 103.04
N GLU A 908 12.14 0.20 103.63
CA GLU A 908 11.01 -0.09 104.50
C GLU A 908 9.71 -0.05 103.69
N CYS A 909 8.98 -1.15 103.79
CA CYS A 909 7.69 -1.37 103.18
C CYS A 909 6.59 -0.74 104.05
N THR A 910 5.61 -0.04 103.49
CA THR A 910 4.23 -0.06 104.02
C THR A 910 3.18 0.40 103.01
N LYS A 911 2.03 -0.27 103.09
CA LYS A 911 0.83 -0.16 102.25
C LYS A 911 -0.04 1.06 102.62
N GLN A 912 -0.88 1.44 101.65
CA GLN A 912 -2.35 1.65 101.68
C GLN A 912 -2.68 2.93 100.87
N ARG A 913 -3.54 2.90 99.86
CA ARG A 913 -4.83 2.21 99.75
C ARG A 913 -5.12 1.77 98.31
#